data_AF-A0A3B9SKC1-F1
#
_entry.id   AF-A0A3B9SKC1-F1
#
_cell.length_a   1.000
_cell.length_b   1.000
_cell.length_c   1.000
_cell.angle_alpha   90.00
_cell.angle_beta   90.00
_cell.angle_gamma   90.00
#
_symmetry.space_group_name_H-M   'P 1'
#
loop_
_entity.id
_entity.type
_entity.pdbx_description
1 polymer ?
#
loop_
_entity_poly.entity_id
_entity_poly.type
_entity_poly.pdbx_seq_one_letter_code
_entity_poly.pdbx_strand_id
1 'polypeptide(L)'
;MRFGPRLLAAAVAVLCFHAAQGQVRDSSTTWSMPGLNIPSNIHTEVTYDPMTGFYVAQKYIGTVPLGPPMYYSPAEYQQLVFGQQEAQGWQSRWSQGSAADQREGQSIVPDMTITNPTIQDIFGSEELEIRPQGTAEIRFGLRFQHIKNPIVPERNRKTLAFDFDQKMQVNATGKLGDRLDMQINYDTEATFAFENKMKLDFKGTEDDIVKSLEMGNVSLPTGGSLITGAQSLFGLKGQFQFGNTTVTTVMAEQRSQSQNLNIQGGATTQEFLIQGDNYEANRHFFLSHYFRDHYEGWLSTLPVIQSPVQITRVEVWVTNRRSTPTEVRNIIAFTDLGEGVSKAWRSPTSNRPGESIFPGATSDPLPSNRVNLLDPEDLIQRFPGVRDGAQAGTALSTAGYDANVEYAELTNARKLQPNEYTFHPQLGYMTLNTALNQDEVLAVAYQYTANGRTYQVGEFSNDGIVAPKSLVLKLLKHTLLNVKSPIWDLMMKNVYSLNAFQLSSEDFRLEVLYRNDETGLPIPFLPKSSVKDKLLIQVLDLDHVNSNNDPFPDGLFDYIEGVTVLSQTGRVILPVLEPFGSALNRSLPTAEEKKRYVFQQLYDSTLFRAQEQTELNKFVLRGRYKSAGGSLIQLNAFNIPRGSISVTAGGSKLVENQDFTVDYALGQVRILNESLLSSGMPIRVSFENNTLFNMQAKTFAGTTVEHQLSRDWTIGGSLLRLSERPLTQKVNAGDEPISNRIWGLNTQYQKNLPGLTRFLDGLPFISTNAPSRIQVQAEFAQLIPGSPRGIKINGEATTYLDDFETSQTTIDLRGTTTWTLASTPEGQSKLFPEAALANDWAYNANRARLSWYIIDPSFFASTSQTPDNIRNNPATTSDHRQRMVPLAEVFPNIPLQPGMARNIAMFDIQFDPRERGPYNYDVSGYPGLSKGLETDGSLKDPRSRWAGLMRQLTINNFEEQNIEFIQF
;
A
#
# COMPACT_ATOMS: atom_id res chain seq x y z
N MET A 1 41.01 23.87 18.04
CA MET A 1 41.96 24.19 16.95
C MET A 1 41.27 23.88 15.62
N ARG A 2 41.10 24.87 14.75
CA ARG A 2 40.44 24.74 13.44
C ARG A 2 41.51 24.44 12.39
N PHE A 3 41.60 23.21 11.90
CA PHE A 3 42.28 22.86 10.65
C PHE A 3 41.44 21.78 9.95
N GLY A 4 40.98 22.09 8.73
CA GLY A 4 40.10 21.23 7.94
C GLY A 4 39.07 22.08 7.20
N PRO A 5 39.49 22.83 6.16
CA PRO A 5 38.99 22.53 4.82
C PRO A 5 39.92 22.98 3.67
N ARG A 6 41.25 22.89 3.80
CA ARG A 6 42.18 23.41 2.76
C ARG A 6 42.91 22.38 1.91
N LEU A 7 42.79 21.08 2.20
CA LEU A 7 43.41 20.02 1.39
C LEU A 7 42.48 19.47 0.29
N LEU A 8 41.16 19.64 0.41
CA LEU A 8 40.21 19.19 -0.63
C LEU A 8 40.00 20.21 -1.77
N ALA A 9 40.40 21.47 -1.58
CA ALA A 9 40.22 22.53 -2.59
C ALA A 9 41.37 22.61 -3.62
N ALA A 10 42.49 21.93 -3.38
CA ALA A 10 43.67 21.97 -4.25
C ALA A 10 43.63 20.94 -5.41
N ALA A 11 42.78 19.91 -5.33
CA ALA A 11 42.69 18.87 -6.37
C ALA A 11 41.73 19.21 -7.53
N VAL A 12 40.92 20.26 -7.41
CA VAL A 12 39.90 20.64 -8.42
C VAL A 12 40.32 21.86 -9.26
N ALA A 13 41.41 22.57 -8.89
CA ALA A 13 41.80 23.82 -9.55
C ALA A 13 42.88 23.69 -10.64
N VAL A 14 43.36 22.49 -10.98
CA VAL A 14 44.48 22.29 -11.93
C VAL A 14 44.04 21.82 -13.33
N LEU A 15 42.76 21.54 -13.56
CA LEU A 15 42.26 21.02 -14.85
C LEU A 15 41.69 22.08 -15.82
N CYS A 16 41.79 23.37 -15.53
CA CYS A 16 41.19 24.41 -16.38
C CYS A 16 42.13 25.56 -16.67
N PHE A 17 43.27 25.33 -17.35
CA PHE A 17 43.92 26.37 -18.17
C PHE A 17 44.89 25.70 -19.14
N HIS A 18 44.45 25.43 -20.38
CA HIS A 18 45.33 25.42 -21.56
C HIS A 18 44.52 26.00 -22.72
N ALA A 19 44.85 27.25 -23.07
CA ALA A 19 44.44 27.86 -24.31
C ALA A 19 45.18 27.17 -25.46
N ALA A 20 44.45 26.46 -26.32
CA ALA A 20 45.00 25.93 -27.56
C ALA A 20 44.61 26.87 -28.71
N GLN A 21 45.63 27.54 -29.26
CA GLN A 21 45.56 28.31 -30.49
C GLN A 21 45.14 27.38 -31.65
N GLY A 22 44.15 27.80 -32.43
CA GLY A 22 43.73 27.09 -33.62
C GLY A 22 44.82 27.09 -34.69
N GLN A 23 45.33 25.90 -35.02
CA GLN A 23 45.92 25.64 -36.32
C GLN A 23 44.95 24.78 -37.12
N VAL A 24 44.49 25.31 -38.25
CA VAL A 24 43.71 24.61 -39.25
C VAL A 24 44.59 23.51 -39.85
N ARG A 25 44.21 22.25 -39.64
CA ARG A 25 44.68 21.12 -40.46
C ARG A 25 43.53 20.65 -41.33
N ASP A 26 43.83 20.59 -42.62
CA ASP A 26 42.95 20.23 -43.73
C ASP A 26 42.39 18.81 -43.56
N SER A 27 41.08 18.66 -43.77
CA SER A 27 40.34 17.42 -43.51
C SER A 27 40.40 16.50 -44.72
N SER A 28 41.08 15.35 -44.58
CA SER A 28 40.88 14.22 -45.50
C SER A 28 39.78 13.31 -44.94
N THR A 29 38.62 13.32 -45.59
CA THR A 29 37.49 12.44 -45.29
C THR A 29 37.83 11.00 -45.62
N THR A 30 37.96 10.13 -44.61
CA THR A 30 38.08 8.67 -44.80
C THR A 30 36.98 7.96 -44.02
N TRP A 31 35.80 7.86 -44.63
CA TRP A 31 34.84 6.81 -44.32
C TRP A 31 34.68 5.92 -45.55
N SER A 32 35.17 4.69 -45.47
CA SER A 32 34.82 3.61 -46.39
C SER A 32 33.85 2.67 -45.68
N MET A 33 32.73 2.32 -46.34
CA MET A 33 31.99 1.12 -45.93
C MET A 33 32.95 -0.08 -45.96
N PRO A 34 32.82 -1.06 -45.06
CA PRO A 34 33.67 -2.25 -45.09
C PRO A 34 33.54 -2.92 -46.46
N GLY A 35 34.62 -2.89 -47.25
CA GLY A 35 34.67 -3.45 -48.61
C GLY A 35 34.66 -2.43 -49.77
N LEU A 36 34.57 -1.12 -49.53
CA LEU A 36 34.60 -0.09 -50.59
C LEU A 36 35.59 1.03 -50.25
N ASN A 37 36.82 0.93 -50.75
CA ASN A 37 37.79 2.03 -50.70
C ASN A 37 37.30 3.18 -51.59
N ILE A 38 36.79 4.25 -50.98
CA ILE A 38 36.57 5.51 -51.69
C ILE A 38 37.96 6.07 -52.00
N PRO A 39 38.32 6.26 -53.28
CA PRO A 39 39.64 6.75 -53.62
C PRO A 39 39.82 8.16 -53.06
N SER A 40 41.01 8.45 -52.51
CA SER A 40 41.34 9.70 -51.80
C SER A 40 41.28 10.96 -52.68
N ASN A 41 40.95 10.81 -53.96
CA ASN A 41 40.77 11.89 -54.91
C ASN A 41 39.32 12.41 -54.96
N ILE A 42 38.37 11.85 -54.20
CA ILE A 42 36.98 12.37 -54.14
C ILE A 42 36.81 13.33 -52.96
N HIS A 43 36.38 14.57 -53.23
CA HIS A 43 36.04 15.55 -52.19
C HIS A 43 34.72 16.29 -52.54
N THR A 44 34.09 16.93 -51.55
CA THR A 44 32.88 17.72 -51.74
C THR A 44 33.15 19.17 -51.35
N GLU A 45 32.87 20.12 -52.24
CA GLU A 45 32.96 21.55 -51.96
C GLU A 45 31.56 22.12 -51.80
N VAL A 46 31.35 22.94 -50.76
CA VAL A 46 30.05 23.59 -50.50
C VAL A 46 30.22 25.09 -50.61
N THR A 47 29.43 25.70 -51.49
CA THR A 47 29.41 27.15 -51.70
C THR A 47 28.02 27.71 -51.37
N TYR A 48 27.97 28.86 -50.70
CA TYR A 48 26.71 29.54 -50.43
C TYR A 48 26.36 30.45 -51.60
N ASP A 49 25.17 30.29 -52.17
CA ASP A 49 24.66 31.19 -53.21
C ASP A 49 23.81 32.31 -52.56
N PRO A 50 24.33 33.55 -52.47
CA PRO A 50 23.64 34.65 -51.80
C PRO A 50 22.41 35.17 -52.56
N MET A 51 22.22 34.81 -53.84
CA MET A 51 21.04 35.21 -54.60
C MET A 51 19.85 34.29 -54.34
N THR A 52 20.10 32.98 -54.17
CA THR A 52 19.06 31.97 -53.98
C THR A 52 18.89 31.54 -52.52
N GLY A 53 19.87 31.81 -51.66
CA GLY A 53 19.84 31.46 -50.23
C GLY A 53 20.13 29.98 -49.93
N PHE A 54 20.52 29.21 -50.94
CA PHE A 54 20.85 27.78 -50.81
C PHE A 54 22.36 27.55 -50.67
N TYR A 55 22.70 26.47 -49.97
CA TYR A 55 24.05 25.90 -49.95
C TYR A 55 24.17 24.87 -51.07
N VAL A 56 25.08 25.11 -52.01
CA VAL A 56 25.33 24.28 -53.19
C VAL A 56 26.52 23.37 -52.92
N ALA A 57 26.28 22.07 -52.81
CA ALA A 57 27.31 21.06 -52.59
C ALA A 57 27.63 20.32 -53.90
N GLN A 58 28.89 20.39 -54.34
CA GLN A 58 29.38 19.72 -55.55
C GLN A 58 30.47 18.71 -55.18
N LYS A 59 30.32 17.46 -55.65
CA LYS A 59 31.36 16.44 -55.51
C LYS A 59 32.35 16.55 -56.67
N TYR A 60 33.63 16.34 -56.40
CA TYR A 60 34.72 16.33 -57.37
C TYR A 60 35.52 15.05 -57.25
N ILE A 61 36.04 14.54 -58.38
CA ILE A 61 37.10 13.54 -58.44
C ILE A 61 38.35 14.18 -59.06
N GLY A 62 39.39 14.40 -58.26
CA GLY A 62 40.46 15.33 -58.62
C GLY A 62 39.88 16.73 -58.84
N THR A 63 39.98 17.26 -60.07
CA THR A 63 39.41 18.56 -60.47
C THR A 63 38.12 18.44 -61.29
N VAL A 64 37.64 17.22 -61.56
CA VAL A 64 36.47 16.98 -62.42
C VAL A 64 35.22 16.85 -61.55
N PRO A 65 34.16 17.66 -61.78
CA PRO A 65 32.92 17.53 -61.03
C PRO A 65 32.23 16.19 -61.31
N LEU A 66 31.84 15.50 -60.23
CA LEU A 66 31.17 14.21 -60.24
C LEU A 66 29.66 14.41 -59.96
N GLY A 67 28.84 14.32 -61.00
CA GLY A 67 27.38 14.43 -60.90
C GLY A 67 26.85 15.86 -60.72
N PRO A 68 25.52 16.06 -60.69
CA PRO A 68 24.91 17.38 -60.52
C PRO A 68 25.06 17.91 -59.07
N PRO A 69 25.09 19.24 -58.88
CA PRO A 69 25.16 19.85 -57.56
C PRO A 69 23.89 19.60 -56.76
N MET A 70 24.03 19.43 -55.45
CA MET A 70 22.92 19.32 -54.51
C MET A 70 22.67 20.66 -53.82
N TYR A 71 21.42 21.07 -53.73
CA TYR A 71 21.01 22.33 -53.11
C TYR A 71 20.37 22.05 -51.76
N TYR A 72 20.87 22.68 -50.70
CA TYR A 72 20.35 22.55 -49.34
C TYR A 72 19.84 23.90 -48.84
N SER A 73 18.63 23.92 -48.28
CA SER A 73 18.17 25.08 -47.52
C SER A 73 19.04 25.28 -46.27
N PRO A 74 19.01 26.46 -45.63
CA PRO A 74 19.78 26.70 -44.40
C PRO A 74 19.50 25.68 -43.29
N ALA A 75 18.23 25.27 -43.13
CA ALA A 75 17.83 24.28 -42.13
C ALA A 75 18.35 22.88 -42.46
N GLU A 76 18.27 22.45 -43.73
CA GLU A 76 18.77 21.14 -44.17
C GLU A 76 20.30 21.06 -44.10
N TYR A 77 21.00 22.14 -44.47
CA TYR A 77 22.45 22.20 -44.36
C TYR A 77 22.91 22.15 -42.91
N GLN A 78 22.24 22.88 -42.01
CA GLN A 78 22.55 22.85 -40.57
C GLN A 78 22.34 21.44 -39.98
N GLN A 79 21.29 20.74 -40.40
CA GLN A 79 21.03 19.36 -39.98
C GLN A 79 22.07 18.38 -40.54
N LEU A 80 22.51 18.56 -41.79
CA LEU A 80 23.58 17.77 -42.42
C LEU A 80 24.92 17.95 -41.71
N VAL A 81 25.32 19.20 -41.43
CA VAL A 81 26.56 19.52 -40.70
C VAL A 81 26.49 18.98 -39.27
N PHE A 82 25.36 19.12 -38.60
CA PHE A 82 25.16 18.57 -37.25
C PHE A 82 25.31 17.05 -37.25
N GLY A 83 24.69 16.34 -38.21
CA GLY A 83 24.84 14.88 -38.35
C GLY A 83 26.27 14.44 -38.66
N GLN A 84 27.02 15.20 -39.47
CA GLN A 84 28.44 14.92 -39.74
C GLN A 84 29.31 15.12 -38.50
N GLN A 85 29.10 16.21 -37.75
CA GLN A 85 29.82 16.47 -36.49
C GLN A 85 29.48 15.43 -35.43
N GLU A 86 28.22 15.01 -35.36
CA GLU A 86 27.80 13.93 -34.47
C GLU A 86 28.53 12.63 -34.84
N ALA A 87 28.52 12.23 -36.11
CA ALA A 87 29.22 11.04 -36.59
C ALA A 87 30.75 11.10 -36.35
N GLN A 88 31.40 12.24 -36.57
CA GLN A 88 32.82 12.44 -36.24
C GLN A 88 33.07 12.44 -34.73
N GLY A 89 32.15 12.99 -33.94
CA GLY A 89 32.16 12.93 -32.48
C GLY A 89 32.05 11.49 -31.97
N TRP A 90 31.17 10.68 -32.56
CA TRP A 90 31.09 9.25 -32.29
C TRP A 90 32.37 8.52 -32.74
N GLN A 91 32.94 8.85 -33.90
CA GLN A 91 34.17 8.24 -34.41
C GLN A 91 35.39 8.52 -33.50
N SER A 92 35.52 9.75 -32.99
CA SER A 92 36.59 10.10 -32.02
C SER A 92 36.39 9.45 -30.65
N ARG A 93 35.14 9.30 -30.21
CA ARG A 93 34.81 8.55 -28.98
C ARG A 93 35.04 7.05 -29.13
N TRP A 94 34.77 6.49 -30.32
CA TRP A 94 35.03 5.07 -30.61
C TRP A 94 36.53 4.79 -30.76
N SER A 95 37.30 5.68 -31.41
CA SER A 95 38.76 5.52 -31.52
C SER A 95 39.47 5.70 -30.17
N GLN A 96 38.95 6.56 -29.28
CA GLN A 96 39.40 6.66 -27.89
C GLN A 96 38.91 5.48 -27.02
N GLY A 97 37.75 4.89 -27.34
CA GLY A 97 37.21 3.69 -26.69
C GLY A 97 37.98 2.41 -27.02
N SER A 98 38.60 2.31 -28.20
CA SER A 98 39.47 1.18 -28.58
C SER A 98 40.87 1.23 -27.95
N ALA A 99 41.21 2.23 -27.12
CA ALA A 99 42.35 2.15 -26.20
C ALA A 99 42.08 1.21 -25.01
N ALA A 100 40.88 0.63 -24.90
CA ALA A 100 40.53 -0.35 -23.88
C ALA A 100 41.03 -1.79 -24.16
N ASP A 101 41.51 -2.07 -25.39
CA ASP A 101 41.90 -3.42 -25.83
C ASP A 101 43.42 -3.73 -25.69
N GLN A 102 44.22 -2.83 -25.10
CA GLN A 102 45.57 -3.15 -24.64
C GLN A 102 45.60 -3.30 -23.12
N ARG A 103 45.08 -4.43 -22.64
CA ARG A 103 45.33 -4.92 -21.27
C ARG A 103 46.17 -6.20 -21.31
N GLU A 104 47.43 -6.05 -21.68
CA GLU A 104 48.50 -6.94 -21.22
C GLU A 104 49.67 -6.06 -20.75
N GLY A 105 49.79 -5.87 -19.43
CA GLY A 105 50.98 -5.28 -18.79
C GLY A 105 50.72 -4.14 -17.79
N GLN A 106 50.96 -4.45 -16.51
CA GLN A 106 51.05 -3.60 -15.31
C GLN A 106 49.75 -3.12 -14.65
N SER A 107 49.63 -3.49 -13.36
CA SER A 107 48.63 -3.03 -12.39
C SER A 107 48.50 -1.50 -12.40
N ILE A 108 47.26 -1.00 -12.45
CA ILE A 108 46.91 0.44 -12.39
C ILE A 108 47.14 1.01 -10.97
N VAL A 109 47.51 0.17 -10.00
CA VAL A 109 47.90 0.62 -8.66
C VAL A 109 49.44 0.52 -8.54
N PRO A 110 50.19 1.62 -8.69
CA PRO A 110 51.58 1.64 -8.27
C PRO A 110 51.65 1.53 -6.74
N ASP A 111 52.56 0.71 -6.22
CA ASP A 111 52.85 0.66 -4.79
C ASP A 111 53.28 2.06 -4.34
N MET A 112 52.42 2.72 -3.57
CA MET A 112 52.67 4.07 -3.08
C MET A 112 53.38 3.97 -1.73
N THR A 113 54.71 4.09 -1.73
CA THR A 113 55.47 4.30 -0.50
C THR A 113 55.26 5.73 -0.01
N ILE A 114 54.51 5.91 1.08
CA ILE A 114 54.34 7.21 1.71
C ILE A 114 55.57 7.46 2.59
N THR A 115 56.53 8.23 2.09
CA THR A 115 57.78 8.50 2.81
C THR A 115 57.56 9.51 3.92
N ASN A 116 57.26 9.02 5.13
CA ASN A 116 57.14 9.84 6.33
C ASN A 116 57.55 9.02 7.56
N PRO A 117 58.62 9.43 8.28
CA PRO A 117 59.10 8.71 9.47
C PRO A 117 58.02 8.47 10.53
N THR A 118 57.09 9.42 10.69
CA THR A 118 55.98 9.26 11.64
C THR A 118 54.93 8.23 11.24
N ILE A 119 54.83 7.88 9.95
CA ILE A 119 53.93 6.82 9.46
C ILE A 119 54.55 5.45 9.72
N GLN A 120 55.85 5.28 9.48
CA GLN A 120 56.56 4.05 9.79
C GLN A 120 56.51 3.70 11.28
N ASP A 121 56.69 4.68 12.17
CA ASP A 121 56.65 4.48 13.62
C ASP A 121 55.26 4.04 14.14
N ILE A 122 54.18 4.53 13.51
CA ILE A 122 52.80 4.25 13.93
C ILE A 122 52.28 2.95 13.31
N PHE A 123 52.58 2.70 12.03
CA PHE A 123 51.97 1.63 11.22
C PHE A 123 52.91 0.43 10.97
N GLY A 124 54.16 0.49 11.42
CA GLY A 124 55.15 -0.60 11.32
C GLY A 124 55.89 -0.67 9.97
N SER A 125 55.26 -0.23 8.89
CA SER A 125 55.89 -0.07 7.58
C SER A 125 55.26 1.06 6.76
N GLU A 126 55.92 1.47 5.67
CA GLU A 126 55.43 2.50 4.74
C GLU A 126 54.63 1.91 3.57
N GLU A 127 54.43 0.59 3.55
CA GLU A 127 53.77 -0.12 2.45
C GLU A 127 52.26 0.10 2.53
N LEU A 128 51.71 0.82 1.55
CA LEU A 128 50.28 0.96 1.35
C LEU A 128 49.85 0.05 0.19
N GLU A 129 49.17 -1.03 0.54
CA GLU A 129 48.54 -1.93 -0.42
C GLU A 129 47.04 -1.63 -0.47
N ILE A 130 46.51 -1.17 -1.61
CA ILE A 130 45.06 -1.05 -1.81
C ILE A 130 44.68 -1.82 -3.07
N ARG A 131 43.76 -2.77 -2.92
CA ARG A 131 43.23 -3.59 -4.01
C ARG A 131 41.75 -3.22 -4.25
N PRO A 132 41.46 -2.20 -5.07
CA PRO A 132 40.09 -1.91 -5.49
C PRO A 132 39.62 -2.92 -6.54
N GLN A 133 38.38 -3.36 -6.42
CA GLN A 133 37.70 -4.28 -7.32
C GLN A 133 36.28 -3.76 -7.59
N GLY A 134 35.76 -3.99 -8.79
CA GLY A 134 34.40 -3.63 -9.16
C GLY A 134 34.33 -2.64 -10.33
N THR A 135 33.19 -1.97 -10.46
CA THR A 135 32.85 -1.11 -11.61
C THR A 135 32.32 0.23 -11.14
N ALA A 136 32.67 1.30 -11.86
CA ALA A 136 32.08 2.61 -11.70
C ALA A 136 31.65 3.11 -13.08
N GLU A 137 30.36 3.31 -13.26
CA GLU A 137 29.73 3.84 -14.46
C GLU A 137 29.12 5.20 -14.16
N ILE A 138 29.35 6.16 -15.04
CA ILE A 138 28.71 7.47 -14.99
C ILE A 138 28.03 7.67 -16.35
N ARG A 139 26.72 7.88 -16.33
CA ARG A 139 25.92 8.08 -17.53
C ARG A 139 25.48 9.54 -17.60
N PHE A 140 25.82 10.17 -18.71
CA PHE A 140 25.38 11.50 -19.06
C PHE A 140 24.39 11.40 -20.22
N GLY A 141 23.16 11.85 -19.98
CA GLY A 141 22.09 11.86 -20.97
C GLY A 141 21.42 13.22 -21.06
N LEU A 142 20.86 13.51 -22.23
CA LEU A 142 19.89 14.60 -22.40
C LEU A 142 18.58 13.95 -22.79
N ARG A 143 17.56 14.11 -21.92
CA ARG A 143 16.22 13.61 -22.19
C ARG A 143 15.36 14.76 -22.68
N PHE A 144 15.08 14.76 -23.98
CA PHE A 144 14.09 15.64 -24.58
C PHE A 144 12.76 14.90 -24.72
N GLN A 145 11.70 15.46 -24.15
CA GLN A 145 10.35 14.93 -24.28
C GLN A 145 9.43 15.98 -24.88
N HIS A 146 8.69 15.58 -25.93
CA HIS A 146 7.65 16.39 -26.53
C HIS A 146 6.29 15.69 -26.48
N ILE A 147 5.37 16.26 -25.71
CA ILE A 147 4.00 15.75 -25.55
C ILE A 147 3.07 16.52 -26.49
N LYS A 148 2.39 15.80 -27.39
CA LYS A 148 1.41 16.38 -28.33
C LYS A 148 -0.02 16.45 -27.79
N ASN A 149 -0.23 16.12 -26.52
CA ASN A 149 -1.55 16.18 -25.89
C ASN A 149 -1.98 17.66 -25.70
N PRO A 150 -3.08 18.10 -26.34
CA PRO A 150 -3.52 19.49 -26.27
C PRO A 150 -4.00 19.90 -24.87
N ILE A 151 -4.35 18.95 -23.99
CA ILE A 151 -4.79 19.20 -22.61
C ILE A 151 -3.64 19.75 -21.76
N VAL A 152 -2.39 19.35 -22.06
CA VAL A 152 -1.22 19.84 -21.34
C VAL A 152 -0.90 21.27 -21.80
N PRO A 153 -0.60 22.21 -20.90
CA PRO A 153 -0.18 23.54 -21.28
C PRO A 153 1.07 23.55 -22.17
N GLU A 154 1.16 24.47 -23.12
CA GLU A 154 2.24 24.52 -24.12
C GLU A 154 3.64 24.55 -23.48
N ARG A 155 3.81 25.27 -22.37
CA ARG A 155 5.07 25.33 -21.62
C ARG A 155 5.54 23.98 -21.09
N ASN A 156 4.60 23.08 -20.78
CA ASN A 156 4.87 21.74 -20.23
C ASN A 156 4.92 20.66 -21.34
N ARG A 157 4.62 21.01 -22.60
CA ARG A 157 4.67 20.07 -23.72
C ARG A 157 6.08 19.81 -24.23
N LYS A 158 7.06 20.65 -23.90
CA LYS A 158 8.47 20.49 -24.29
C LYS A 158 9.33 20.59 -23.04
N THR A 159 9.89 19.46 -22.62
CA THR A 159 10.78 19.40 -21.46
C THR A 159 12.12 18.83 -21.88
N LEU A 160 13.19 19.59 -21.60
CA LEU A 160 14.56 19.11 -21.70
C LEU A 160 15.07 18.88 -20.28
N ALA A 161 15.43 17.65 -19.96
CA ALA A 161 16.03 17.28 -18.69
C ALA A 161 17.45 16.76 -18.92
N PHE A 162 18.39 17.24 -18.13
CA PHE A 162 19.70 16.61 -18.01
C PHE A 162 19.54 15.36 -17.16
N ASP A 163 19.92 14.22 -17.71
CA ASP A 163 19.87 12.92 -17.06
C ASP A 163 21.28 12.53 -16.63
N PHE A 164 21.47 12.36 -15.33
CA PHE A 164 22.77 12.06 -14.74
C PHE A 164 22.59 10.94 -13.75
N ASP A 165 23.21 9.81 -14.08
CA ASP A 165 23.11 8.57 -13.32
C ASP A 165 24.52 8.09 -12.99
N GLN A 166 24.73 7.68 -11.73
CA GLN A 166 25.99 7.15 -11.23
C GLN A 166 25.74 5.75 -10.69
N LYS A 167 26.46 4.77 -11.23
CA LYS A 167 26.42 3.38 -10.78
C LYS A 167 27.80 2.95 -10.35
N MET A 168 28.07 2.96 -9.06
CA MET A 168 29.33 2.53 -8.49
C MET A 168 29.10 1.28 -7.66
N GLN A 169 29.79 0.20 -8.02
CA GLN A 169 29.90 -1.05 -7.26
C GLN A 169 31.37 -1.30 -6.99
N VAL A 170 31.87 -0.83 -5.85
CA VAL A 170 33.28 -0.83 -5.50
C VAL A 170 33.51 -1.60 -4.21
N ASN A 171 34.33 -2.63 -4.29
CA ASN A 171 34.90 -3.34 -3.16
C ASN A 171 36.39 -3.05 -3.09
N ALA A 172 36.88 -2.41 -2.04
CA ALA A 172 38.30 -2.15 -1.84
C ALA A 172 38.76 -2.76 -0.52
N THR A 173 39.79 -3.58 -0.59
CA THR A 173 40.53 -4.04 0.59
C THR A 173 41.93 -3.48 0.55
N GLY A 174 42.43 -2.95 1.65
CA GLY A 174 43.79 -2.46 1.72
C GLY A 174 44.41 -2.64 3.09
N LYS A 175 45.74 -2.59 3.12
CA LYS A 175 46.55 -2.59 4.32
C LYS A 175 47.55 -1.45 4.26
N LEU A 176 47.73 -0.75 5.36
CA LEU A 176 48.83 0.19 5.55
C LEU A 176 49.76 -0.38 6.62
N GLY A 177 50.91 -0.84 6.16
CA GLY A 177 51.86 -1.65 6.91
C GLY A 177 51.22 -2.86 7.60
N ASP A 178 51.65 -3.14 8.82
CA ASP A 178 51.22 -4.33 9.57
C ASP A 178 50.05 -4.05 10.53
N ARG A 179 49.66 -2.78 10.66
CA ARG A 179 48.80 -2.31 11.77
C ARG A 179 47.48 -1.70 11.35
N LEU A 180 47.23 -1.36 10.08
CA LEU A 180 45.94 -0.81 9.65
C LEU A 180 45.33 -1.64 8.52
N ASP A 181 44.19 -2.27 8.81
CA ASP A 181 43.35 -2.97 7.84
C ASP A 181 42.20 -2.06 7.38
N MET A 182 41.97 -1.98 6.07
CA MET A 182 40.88 -1.24 5.45
C MET A 182 40.00 -2.17 4.60
N GLN A 183 38.69 -2.08 4.81
CA GLN A 183 37.69 -2.77 4.01
C GLN A 183 36.55 -1.81 3.69
N ILE A 184 36.31 -1.58 2.40
CA ILE A 184 35.24 -0.73 1.89
C ILE A 184 34.43 -1.54 0.89
N ASN A 185 33.12 -1.58 1.06
CA ASN A 185 32.15 -2.09 0.12
C ASN A 185 31.09 -1.00 -0.06
N TYR A 186 31.00 -0.47 -1.27
CA TYR A 186 30.11 0.62 -1.61
C TYR A 186 29.39 0.31 -2.93
N ASP A 187 28.08 0.23 -2.85
CA ASP A 187 27.17 0.04 -3.98
C ASP A 187 26.12 1.16 -3.95
N THR A 188 26.04 1.94 -5.04
CA THR A 188 25.04 3.00 -5.22
C THR A 188 23.66 2.45 -5.57
N GLU A 189 23.59 1.23 -6.11
CA GLU A 189 22.35 0.50 -6.38
C GLU A 189 21.94 -0.41 -5.21
N ALA A 190 22.70 -0.40 -4.11
CA ALA A 190 22.31 -1.06 -2.87
C ALA A 190 20.90 -0.62 -2.48
N THR A 191 20.01 -1.59 -2.30
CA THR A 191 18.64 -1.30 -1.86
C THR A 191 18.66 -0.78 -0.42
N PHE A 192 19.68 -1.12 0.37
CA PHE A 192 19.78 -0.74 1.77
C PHE A 192 21.12 -0.11 2.17
N ALA A 193 21.06 0.95 2.98
CA ALA A 193 22.23 1.69 3.44
C ALA A 193 23.19 0.89 4.34
N PHE A 194 22.76 -0.25 4.91
CA PHE A 194 23.63 -1.14 5.69
C PHE A 194 24.47 -2.11 4.84
N GLU A 195 24.15 -2.26 3.54
CA GLU A 195 24.94 -3.05 2.59
C GLU A 195 26.26 -2.34 2.28
N ASN A 196 26.22 -1.01 2.30
CA ASN A 196 27.39 -0.15 2.25
C ASN A 196 28.17 -0.24 3.56
N LYS A 197 29.29 -0.97 3.51
CA LYS A 197 30.15 -1.25 4.66
C LYS A 197 31.48 -0.55 4.50
N MET A 198 31.92 0.09 5.56
CA MET A 198 33.27 0.64 5.66
C MET A 198 33.82 0.24 7.01
N LYS A 199 34.99 -0.40 7.04
CA LYS A 199 35.70 -0.74 8.26
C LYS A 199 37.16 -0.38 8.11
N LEU A 200 37.64 0.43 9.05
CA LEU A 200 39.05 0.69 9.28
C LEU A 200 39.39 0.08 10.63
N ASP A 201 40.38 -0.79 10.72
CA ASP A 201 40.79 -1.47 11.94
C ASP A 201 42.28 -1.28 12.17
N PHE A 202 42.63 -0.49 13.18
CA PHE A 202 44.00 -0.38 13.64
C PHE A 202 44.27 -1.41 14.73
N LYS A 203 45.28 -2.25 14.53
CA LYS A 203 45.71 -3.31 15.45
C LYS A 203 47.02 -2.92 16.13
N GLY A 204 46.99 -2.87 17.46
CA GLY A 204 48.20 -2.74 18.26
C GLY A 204 48.95 -4.06 18.39
N THR A 205 50.21 -3.97 18.78
CA THR A 205 51.07 -5.12 19.08
C THR A 205 50.81 -5.70 20.48
N GLU A 206 51.47 -6.80 20.82
CA GLU A 206 51.31 -7.47 22.13
C GLU A 206 51.61 -6.54 23.32
N ASP A 207 52.54 -5.60 23.17
CA ASP A 207 52.94 -4.66 24.23
C ASP A 207 52.12 -3.36 24.27
N ASP A 208 51.31 -3.08 23.24
CA ASP A 208 50.55 -1.84 23.15
C ASP A 208 49.31 -1.86 24.07
N ILE A 209 49.02 -0.72 24.72
CA ILE A 209 47.79 -0.55 25.51
C ILE A 209 46.56 -0.59 24.60
N VAL A 210 46.63 0.04 23.43
CA VAL A 210 45.56 0.03 22.44
C VAL A 210 45.65 -1.28 21.67
N LYS A 211 44.67 -2.16 21.82
CA LYS A 211 44.63 -3.44 21.11
C LYS A 211 43.94 -3.34 19.76
N SER A 212 42.82 -2.63 19.71
CA SER A 212 42.12 -2.36 18.46
C SER A 212 41.44 -0.99 18.49
N LEU A 213 41.50 -0.26 17.38
CA LEU A 213 40.71 0.93 17.14
C LEU A 213 39.99 0.75 15.80
N GLU A 214 38.69 0.47 15.87
CA GLU A 214 37.84 0.24 14.70
C GLU A 214 37.00 1.50 14.40
N MET A 215 36.87 1.86 13.12
CA MET A 215 36.02 2.95 12.62
C MET A 215 35.14 2.46 11.47
N GLY A 216 33.89 2.90 11.46
CA GLY A 216 32.86 2.49 10.52
C GLY A 216 32.00 1.36 11.11
N ASN A 217 31.82 0.24 10.40
CA ASN A 217 31.05 -0.89 10.86
C ASN A 217 31.76 -1.63 12.02
N VAL A 218 31.19 -1.51 13.22
CA VAL A 218 31.73 -2.10 14.45
C VAL A 218 30.64 -2.94 15.14
N SER A 219 31.06 -3.77 16.09
CA SER A 219 30.17 -4.55 16.94
C SER A 219 30.67 -4.52 18.39
N LEU A 220 29.72 -4.61 19.33
CA LEU A 220 30.02 -4.73 20.76
C LEU A 220 29.35 -5.99 21.31
N PRO A 221 29.89 -7.20 21.05
CA PRO A 221 29.45 -8.38 21.78
C PRO A 221 29.78 -8.20 23.27
N THR A 222 28.85 -8.60 24.13
CA THR A 222 29.00 -8.59 25.58
C THR A 222 29.05 -10.04 26.09
N GLY A 223 29.83 -10.31 27.13
CA GLY A 223 29.98 -11.66 27.68
C GLY A 223 28.81 -12.17 28.53
N GLY A 224 27.68 -11.44 28.60
CA GLY A 224 26.55 -11.78 29.47
C GLY A 224 25.24 -11.97 28.72
N SER A 225 24.30 -12.68 29.34
CA SER A 225 22.95 -12.94 28.83
C SER A 225 21.95 -11.81 29.09
N LEU A 226 22.10 -11.06 30.20
CA LEU A 226 21.17 -9.98 30.58
C LEU A 226 21.45 -8.66 29.84
N ILE A 227 22.71 -8.38 29.54
CA ILE A 227 23.13 -7.21 28.76
C ILE A 227 23.65 -7.74 27.45
N THR A 228 22.85 -7.62 26.39
CA THR A 228 23.22 -7.96 25.02
C THR A 228 23.66 -6.68 24.29
N GLY A 229 24.93 -6.58 23.94
CA GLY A 229 25.41 -5.48 23.11
C GLY A 229 25.01 -5.64 21.63
N ALA A 230 25.07 -4.54 20.87
CA ALA A 230 24.62 -4.49 19.49
C ALA A 230 25.68 -5.02 18.51
N GLN A 231 25.25 -5.79 17.50
CA GLN A 231 26.13 -6.39 16.50
C GLN A 231 26.33 -5.52 15.25
N SER A 232 25.36 -4.67 14.91
CA SER A 232 25.40 -3.80 13.73
C SER A 232 25.43 -2.32 14.12
N LEU A 233 26.64 -1.77 14.27
CA LEU A 233 26.89 -0.38 14.65
C LEU A 233 27.74 0.32 13.58
N PHE A 234 27.51 1.62 13.36
CA PHE A 234 28.38 2.46 12.53
C PHE A 234 28.97 3.60 13.36
N GLY A 235 30.27 3.54 13.67
CA GLY A 235 30.94 4.55 14.50
C GLY A 235 32.36 4.16 14.89
N LEU A 236 32.73 4.44 16.12
CA LEU A 236 34.08 4.21 16.66
C LEU A 236 34.04 3.17 17.76
N LYS A 237 34.98 2.24 17.74
CA LYS A 237 35.24 1.26 18.80
C LYS A 237 36.70 1.29 19.18
N GLY A 238 37.00 1.36 20.47
CA GLY A 238 38.35 1.21 21.00
C GLY A 238 38.40 0.07 22.00
N GLN A 239 39.40 -0.78 21.89
CA GLN A 239 39.73 -1.84 22.84
C GLN A 239 41.10 -1.56 23.45
N PHE A 240 41.14 -1.46 24.78
CA PHE A 240 42.33 -1.12 25.55
C PHE A 240 42.61 -2.21 26.56
N GLN A 241 43.86 -2.67 26.66
CA GLN A 241 44.26 -3.68 27.62
C GLN A 241 45.29 -3.12 28.60
N PHE A 242 44.95 -3.16 29.89
CA PHE A 242 45.78 -2.74 31.02
C PHE A 242 46.09 -3.97 31.88
N GLY A 243 47.16 -4.69 31.52
CA GLY A 243 47.50 -5.97 32.15
C GLY A 243 46.39 -7.02 31.91
N ASN A 244 45.74 -7.45 33.00
CA ASN A 244 44.63 -8.42 32.96
C ASN A 244 43.25 -7.77 32.82
N THR A 245 43.19 -6.45 32.60
CA THR A 245 41.93 -5.71 32.43
C THR A 245 41.78 -5.26 30.98
N THR A 246 40.72 -5.68 30.31
CA THR A 246 40.35 -5.20 28.97
C THR A 246 39.16 -4.26 29.08
N VAL A 247 39.31 -3.05 28.55
CA VAL A 247 38.26 -2.03 28.47
C VAL A 247 37.88 -1.84 27.01
N THR A 248 36.64 -2.12 26.65
CA THR A 248 36.12 -1.88 25.30
C THR A 248 35.11 -0.74 25.35
N THR A 249 35.27 0.28 24.52
CA THR A 249 34.35 1.41 24.42
C THR A 249 33.89 1.59 22.99
N VAL A 250 32.60 1.85 22.81
CA VAL A 250 31.97 2.09 21.51
C VAL A 250 31.12 3.35 21.59
N MET A 251 31.20 4.18 20.56
CA MET A 251 30.28 5.28 20.28
C MET A 251 29.90 5.22 18.82
N ALA A 252 28.64 4.89 18.54
CA ALA A 252 28.20 4.59 17.19
C ALA A 252 26.70 4.86 17.01
N GLU A 253 26.29 4.93 15.76
CA GLU A 253 24.89 4.84 15.38
C GLU A 253 24.49 3.37 15.25
N GLN A 254 23.43 2.95 15.94
CA GLN A 254 22.87 1.61 15.84
C GLN A 254 21.95 1.53 14.63
N ARG A 255 22.22 0.58 13.73
CA ARG A 255 21.48 0.39 12.46
C ARG A 255 20.53 -0.81 12.47
N SER A 256 20.47 -1.55 13.58
CA SER A 256 19.63 -2.74 13.76
C SER A 256 18.73 -2.64 14.98
N GLN A 257 17.65 -3.42 15.00
CA GLN A 257 16.74 -3.56 16.13
C GLN A 257 16.59 -5.03 16.52
N SER A 258 16.72 -5.36 17.80
CA SER A 258 16.49 -6.72 18.27
C SER A 258 15.00 -7.07 18.29
N GLN A 259 14.65 -8.25 17.79
CA GLN A 259 13.31 -8.81 17.79
C GLN A 259 13.33 -10.22 18.40
N ASN A 260 12.24 -10.59 19.08
CA ASN A 260 12.08 -11.88 19.74
C ASN A 260 10.76 -12.52 19.29
N LEU A 261 10.81 -13.78 18.89
CA LEU A 261 9.66 -14.59 18.49
C LEU A 261 9.59 -15.84 19.37
N ASN A 262 8.44 -16.11 20.00
CA ASN A 262 8.20 -17.31 20.80
C ASN A 262 7.25 -18.25 20.05
N ILE A 263 7.60 -19.54 19.97
CA ILE A 263 6.91 -20.55 19.16
C ILE A 263 6.70 -21.79 20.02
N GLN A 264 5.57 -22.47 19.89
CA GLN A 264 5.27 -23.71 20.61
C GLN A 264 4.72 -24.75 19.63
N GLY A 265 5.30 -25.97 19.62
CA GLY A 265 4.77 -27.10 18.86
C GLY A 265 4.96 -27.04 17.33
N GLY A 266 6.07 -26.46 16.84
CA GLY A 266 6.49 -26.55 15.44
C GLY A 266 5.75 -25.70 14.41
N ALA A 267 4.66 -25.04 14.79
CA ALA A 267 4.01 -23.99 14.01
C ALA A 267 3.83 -22.75 14.89
N THR A 268 3.99 -21.55 14.30
CA THR A 268 3.76 -20.29 15.02
C THR A 268 2.29 -20.18 15.35
N THR A 269 1.95 -20.24 16.64
CA THR A 269 0.62 -19.90 17.11
C THR A 269 0.47 -18.38 17.03
N GLN A 270 -0.47 -17.91 16.22
CA GLN A 270 -0.75 -16.49 16.08
C GLN A 270 -2.02 -16.15 16.86
N GLU A 271 -1.93 -15.16 17.75
CA GLU A 271 -3.11 -14.60 18.40
C GLU A 271 -3.76 -13.57 17.45
N PHE A 272 -5.10 -13.55 17.44
CA PHE A 272 -5.87 -12.53 16.76
C PHE A 272 -6.84 -11.87 17.73
N LEU A 273 -7.10 -10.59 17.48
CA LEU A 273 -8.09 -9.81 18.19
C LEU A 273 -8.82 -8.94 17.16
N ILE A 274 -10.13 -9.18 17.02
CA ILE A 274 -11.00 -8.51 16.04
C ILE A 274 -12.15 -7.88 16.82
N GLN A 275 -12.42 -6.60 16.60
CA GLN A 275 -13.60 -5.96 17.20
C GLN A 275 -14.88 -6.51 16.55
N GLY A 276 -15.97 -6.61 17.31
CA GLY A 276 -17.22 -7.24 16.85
C GLY A 276 -17.87 -6.51 15.67
N ASP A 277 -17.61 -5.22 15.52
CA ASP A 277 -18.05 -4.39 14.38
C ASP A 277 -17.20 -4.57 13.11
N ASN A 278 -16.01 -5.16 13.20
CA ASN A 278 -15.09 -5.34 12.08
C ASN A 278 -15.37 -6.62 11.27
N TYR A 279 -16.61 -6.79 10.82
CA TYR A 279 -17.03 -7.85 9.90
C TYR A 279 -16.66 -7.52 8.44
N GLU A 280 -16.56 -8.52 7.57
CA GLU A 280 -16.28 -8.31 6.14
C GLU A 280 -17.52 -7.77 5.38
N ALA A 281 -17.67 -6.45 5.35
CA ALA A 281 -18.75 -5.78 4.60
C ALA A 281 -18.61 -5.92 3.07
N ASN A 282 -19.74 -5.81 2.36
CA ASN A 282 -19.81 -5.79 0.88
C ASN A 282 -19.19 -7.00 0.16
N ARG A 283 -19.08 -8.16 0.83
CA ARG A 283 -18.40 -9.35 0.30
C ARG A 283 -19.26 -10.61 0.32
N HIS A 284 -20.06 -10.78 1.36
CA HIS A 284 -20.84 -12.00 1.63
C HIS A 284 -22.33 -11.69 1.53
N PHE A 285 -23.06 -12.45 0.71
CA PHE A 285 -24.47 -12.19 0.43
C PHE A 285 -25.29 -13.46 0.37
N PHE A 286 -26.45 -13.49 1.03
CA PHE A 286 -27.49 -14.47 0.77
C PHE A 286 -28.10 -14.25 -0.61
N LEU A 287 -28.47 -15.34 -1.28
CA LEU A 287 -29.09 -15.28 -2.61
C LEU A 287 -30.56 -14.83 -2.58
N SER A 288 -31.23 -14.94 -1.43
CA SER A 288 -32.62 -14.53 -1.18
C SER A 288 -32.92 -14.55 0.31
N HIS A 289 -33.98 -13.85 0.73
CA HIS A 289 -34.42 -13.83 2.12
C HIS A 289 -34.86 -15.21 2.61
N TYR A 290 -35.32 -16.09 1.72
CA TYR A 290 -35.64 -17.47 2.08
C TYR A 290 -34.43 -18.20 2.68
N PHE A 291 -33.26 -18.08 2.05
CA PHE A 291 -32.02 -18.71 2.55
C PHE A 291 -31.58 -18.09 3.87
N ARG A 292 -31.67 -16.75 3.97
CA ARG A 292 -31.35 -16.01 5.20
C ARG A 292 -32.23 -16.46 6.36
N ASP A 293 -33.55 -16.43 6.19
CA ASP A 293 -34.50 -16.69 7.27
C ASP A 293 -34.45 -18.14 7.80
N HIS A 294 -33.98 -19.09 6.96
CA HIS A 294 -33.80 -20.49 7.36
C HIS A 294 -32.37 -20.84 7.81
N TYR A 295 -31.41 -19.92 7.64
CA TYR A 295 -29.99 -20.17 7.89
C TYR A 295 -29.71 -20.74 9.28
N GLU A 296 -30.18 -20.08 10.34
CA GLU A 296 -29.98 -20.54 11.73
C GLU A 296 -30.69 -21.88 11.99
N GLY A 297 -31.90 -22.05 11.42
CA GLY A 297 -32.67 -23.30 11.58
C GLY A 297 -31.96 -24.50 10.96
N TRP A 298 -31.37 -24.33 9.78
CA TRP A 298 -30.59 -25.38 9.10
C TRP A 298 -29.28 -25.71 9.81
N LEU A 299 -28.77 -24.81 10.65
CA LEU A 299 -27.56 -24.99 11.45
C LEU A 299 -27.84 -25.44 12.88
N SER A 300 -29.09 -25.60 13.30
CA SER A 300 -29.44 -25.98 14.68
C SER A 300 -28.92 -27.35 15.13
N THR A 301 -28.53 -28.23 14.20
CA THR A 301 -27.99 -29.57 14.50
C THR A 301 -26.62 -29.79 13.86
N LEU A 302 -25.69 -28.86 14.07
CA LEU A 302 -24.30 -29.03 13.67
C LEU A 302 -23.75 -30.40 14.17
N PRO A 303 -22.94 -31.10 13.37
CA PRO A 303 -22.35 -30.67 12.08
C PRO A 303 -23.23 -30.92 10.84
N VAL A 304 -24.44 -31.48 11.00
CA VAL A 304 -25.30 -31.84 9.85
C VAL A 304 -26.21 -30.67 9.48
N ILE A 305 -26.08 -30.19 8.24
CA ILE A 305 -26.90 -29.11 7.69
C ILE A 305 -28.27 -29.65 7.27
N GLN A 306 -29.36 -29.15 7.86
CA GLN A 306 -30.74 -29.59 7.58
C GLN A 306 -31.42 -28.85 6.41
N SER A 307 -30.66 -28.45 5.39
CA SER A 307 -31.22 -27.75 4.23
C SER A 307 -31.82 -28.73 3.22
N PRO A 308 -33.07 -28.51 2.75
CA PRO A 308 -33.67 -29.29 1.67
C PRO A 308 -33.21 -28.80 0.28
N VAL A 309 -32.36 -27.78 0.21
CA VAL A 309 -31.95 -27.12 -1.03
C VAL A 309 -30.56 -27.58 -1.44
N GLN A 310 -30.38 -27.77 -2.75
CA GLN A 310 -29.08 -27.92 -3.39
C GLN A 310 -28.98 -27.00 -4.60
N ILE A 311 -28.20 -25.93 -4.49
CA ILE A 311 -27.91 -24.99 -5.59
C ILE A 311 -26.98 -25.67 -6.60
N THR A 312 -27.40 -25.68 -7.85
CA THR A 312 -26.70 -26.33 -8.96
C THR A 312 -25.92 -25.33 -9.80
N ARG A 313 -26.38 -24.09 -9.90
CA ARG A 313 -25.80 -23.06 -10.76
C ARG A 313 -26.04 -21.66 -10.21
N VAL A 314 -25.01 -20.81 -10.30
CA VAL A 314 -25.08 -19.37 -10.00
C VAL A 314 -24.36 -18.62 -11.13
N GLU A 315 -24.92 -17.48 -11.56
CA GLU A 315 -24.24 -16.48 -12.37
C GLU A 315 -24.31 -15.13 -11.65
N VAL A 316 -23.16 -14.48 -11.51
CA VAL A 316 -23.01 -13.22 -10.78
C VAL A 316 -22.60 -12.13 -11.75
N TRP A 317 -23.26 -10.97 -11.65
CA TRP A 317 -23.05 -9.81 -12.49
C TRP A 317 -22.77 -8.58 -11.65
N VAL A 318 -21.75 -7.82 -12.05
CA VAL A 318 -21.31 -6.60 -11.34
C VAL A 318 -21.10 -5.43 -12.29
N THR A 319 -21.07 -4.20 -11.73
CA THR A 319 -20.72 -2.98 -12.48
C THR A 319 -19.32 -3.11 -13.13
N ASN A 320 -19.21 -2.78 -14.42
CA ASN A 320 -17.96 -2.87 -15.17
C ASN A 320 -17.14 -1.58 -15.08
N ARG A 321 -16.26 -1.46 -14.08
CA ARG A 321 -15.43 -0.26 -13.87
C ARG A 321 -14.23 -0.14 -14.80
N ARG A 322 -13.73 -1.26 -15.33
CA ARG A 322 -12.49 -1.31 -16.15
C ARG A 322 -12.77 -1.31 -17.65
N SER A 323 -14.01 -1.02 -18.05
CA SER A 323 -14.48 -1.07 -19.44
C SER A 323 -14.01 -2.32 -20.18
N THR A 324 -14.04 -3.47 -19.50
CA THR A 324 -13.61 -4.75 -20.09
C THR A 324 -14.65 -5.18 -21.12
N PRO A 325 -14.29 -5.42 -22.40
CA PRO A 325 -15.27 -5.66 -23.46
C PRO A 325 -15.78 -7.11 -23.53
N THR A 326 -15.20 -8.03 -22.77
CA THR A 326 -15.50 -9.47 -22.85
C THR A 326 -16.62 -9.87 -21.87
N GLU A 327 -17.55 -10.70 -22.35
CA GLU A 327 -18.66 -11.28 -21.56
C GLU A 327 -19.55 -10.26 -20.84
N VAL A 328 -19.77 -9.11 -21.47
CA VAL A 328 -20.68 -8.08 -20.96
C VAL A 328 -22.11 -8.25 -21.47
N ARG A 329 -23.08 -7.88 -20.62
CA ARG A 329 -24.51 -7.86 -20.95
C ARG A 329 -25.17 -6.61 -20.36
N ASN A 330 -26.24 -6.17 -21.01
CA ASN A 330 -27.18 -5.27 -20.35
C ASN A 330 -27.99 -6.09 -19.35
N ILE A 331 -28.22 -5.56 -18.15
CA ILE A 331 -28.99 -6.23 -17.11
C ILE A 331 -29.94 -5.25 -16.43
N ILE A 332 -31.06 -5.77 -15.97
CA ILE A 332 -31.99 -5.10 -15.08
C ILE A 332 -32.23 -6.04 -13.91
N ALA A 333 -31.80 -5.60 -12.75
CA ALA A 333 -31.82 -6.41 -11.54
C ALA A 333 -32.88 -5.86 -10.58
N PHE A 334 -33.82 -6.70 -10.16
CA PHE A 334 -34.91 -6.31 -9.26
C PHE A 334 -34.67 -6.80 -7.83
N THR A 335 -35.02 -5.96 -6.85
CA THR A 335 -34.97 -6.29 -5.42
C THR A 335 -35.90 -7.47 -5.09
N ASP A 336 -37.14 -7.40 -5.57
CA ASP A 336 -38.21 -8.34 -5.20
C ASP A 336 -38.23 -9.61 -6.07
N LEU A 337 -37.37 -9.75 -7.08
CA LEU A 337 -37.40 -10.96 -7.93
C LEU A 337 -37.15 -12.22 -7.10
N GLY A 338 -38.08 -13.17 -7.20
CA GLY A 338 -38.07 -14.42 -6.45
C GLY A 338 -38.43 -14.30 -4.97
N GLU A 339 -38.87 -13.13 -4.49
CA GLU A 339 -39.27 -12.91 -3.10
C GLU A 339 -40.78 -13.02 -2.91
N GLY A 340 -41.19 -13.59 -1.77
CA GLY A 340 -42.58 -13.64 -1.34
C GLY A 340 -43.07 -12.34 -0.70
N VAL A 341 -44.38 -12.24 -0.47
CA VAL A 341 -45.06 -11.03 0.02
C VAL A 341 -44.49 -10.47 1.34
N SER A 342 -44.00 -11.34 2.23
CA SER A 342 -43.53 -10.96 3.56
C SER A 342 -42.22 -10.17 3.56
N LYS A 343 -41.39 -10.31 2.52
CA LYS A 343 -40.06 -9.69 2.42
C LYS A 343 -39.91 -8.78 1.21
N ALA A 344 -40.89 -8.76 0.32
CA ALA A 344 -40.91 -7.86 -0.83
C ALA A 344 -41.08 -6.39 -0.39
N TRP A 345 -40.32 -5.50 -1.03
CA TRP A 345 -40.46 -4.06 -0.91
C TRP A 345 -41.83 -3.58 -1.39
N ARG A 346 -42.33 -4.16 -2.49
CA ARG A 346 -43.66 -3.90 -3.05
C ARG A 346 -44.63 -5.02 -2.65
N SER A 347 -45.30 -4.83 -1.52
CA SER A 347 -46.37 -5.72 -1.05
C SER A 347 -47.77 -5.10 -1.21
N PRO A 348 -48.86 -5.89 -1.24
CA PRO A 348 -50.23 -5.36 -1.34
C PRO A 348 -50.61 -4.35 -0.24
N THR A 349 -49.89 -4.35 0.89
CA THR A 349 -50.11 -3.45 2.03
C THR A 349 -49.21 -2.21 2.04
N SER A 350 -48.25 -2.11 1.11
CA SER A 350 -47.21 -1.06 1.11
C SER A 350 -47.63 0.28 0.47
N ASN A 351 -48.85 0.36 -0.11
CA ASN A 351 -49.43 1.54 -0.77
C ASN A 351 -48.44 2.31 -1.67
N ARG A 352 -47.68 1.59 -2.50
CA ARG A 352 -46.72 2.16 -3.45
C ARG A 352 -47.41 2.52 -4.77
N PRO A 353 -46.99 3.60 -5.46
CA PRO A 353 -47.48 3.92 -6.82
C PRO A 353 -47.19 2.77 -7.80
N GLY A 354 -48.07 2.53 -8.76
CA GLY A 354 -47.90 1.48 -9.78
C GLY A 354 -48.70 0.19 -9.50
N GLU A 355 -48.48 -0.83 -10.32
CA GLU A 355 -49.19 -2.11 -10.21
C GLU A 355 -48.70 -2.97 -9.02
N SER A 356 -49.58 -3.80 -8.47
CA SER A 356 -49.18 -4.86 -7.53
C SER A 356 -48.42 -5.94 -8.28
N ILE A 357 -47.32 -6.44 -7.70
CA ILE A 357 -46.56 -7.59 -8.24
C ILE A 357 -47.07 -8.93 -7.72
N PHE A 358 -48.10 -8.93 -6.88
CA PHE A 358 -48.72 -10.14 -6.32
C PHE A 358 -50.22 -10.21 -6.65
N PRO A 359 -50.79 -11.43 -6.80
CA PRO A 359 -50.12 -12.74 -6.71
C PRO A 359 -49.29 -13.08 -7.95
N GLY A 360 -48.26 -13.92 -7.79
CA GLY A 360 -47.54 -14.52 -8.92
C GLY A 360 -48.26 -15.78 -9.46
N ALA A 361 -47.62 -16.44 -10.44
CA ALA A 361 -48.12 -17.67 -11.05
C ALA A 361 -48.10 -18.89 -10.12
N THR A 362 -47.34 -18.84 -9.01
CA THR A 362 -47.30 -19.89 -7.98
C THR A 362 -47.46 -19.32 -6.57
N SER A 363 -48.00 -20.12 -5.66
CA SER A 363 -48.07 -19.85 -4.22
C SER A 363 -47.00 -20.61 -3.42
N ASP A 364 -46.03 -21.22 -4.10
CA ASP A 364 -44.91 -21.95 -3.49
C ASP A 364 -44.06 -20.99 -2.63
N PRO A 365 -43.76 -21.33 -1.37
CA PRO A 365 -42.88 -20.51 -0.52
C PRO A 365 -41.42 -20.49 -1.00
N LEU A 366 -41.02 -21.39 -1.90
CA LEU A 366 -39.66 -21.48 -2.43
C LEU A 366 -39.36 -20.38 -3.47
N PRO A 367 -38.21 -19.68 -3.37
CA PRO A 367 -37.84 -18.63 -4.32
C PRO A 367 -37.83 -19.12 -5.77
N SER A 368 -38.63 -18.48 -6.62
CA SER A 368 -38.60 -18.68 -8.07
C SER A 368 -39.15 -17.48 -8.81
N ASN A 369 -38.82 -17.34 -10.09
CA ASN A 369 -39.36 -16.28 -10.96
C ASN A 369 -40.89 -16.17 -10.85
N ARG A 370 -41.58 -17.30 -10.74
CA ARG A 370 -43.04 -17.42 -10.72
C ARG A 370 -43.72 -16.92 -9.44
N VAL A 371 -42.97 -16.62 -8.37
CA VAL A 371 -43.53 -16.22 -7.06
C VAL A 371 -44.24 -14.87 -7.13
N ASN A 372 -43.83 -14.00 -8.06
CA ASN A 372 -44.43 -12.70 -8.28
C ASN A 372 -44.41 -12.34 -9.77
N LEU A 373 -45.09 -11.25 -10.15
CA LEU A 373 -45.23 -10.81 -11.53
C LEU A 373 -43.93 -10.21 -12.13
N LEU A 374 -42.82 -10.21 -11.39
CA LEU A 374 -41.49 -9.89 -11.94
C LEU A 374 -40.87 -11.09 -12.69
N ASP A 375 -41.57 -12.23 -12.76
CA ASP A 375 -41.23 -13.33 -13.66
C ASP A 375 -40.90 -12.75 -15.04
N PRO A 376 -39.71 -13.02 -15.60
CA PRO A 376 -39.32 -12.48 -16.90
C PRO A 376 -40.37 -12.73 -17.99
N GLU A 377 -41.05 -13.89 -18.01
CA GLU A 377 -42.07 -14.19 -19.02
C GLU A 377 -43.27 -13.23 -18.93
N ASP A 378 -43.77 -12.95 -17.72
CA ASP A 378 -44.89 -12.04 -17.46
C ASP A 378 -44.48 -10.56 -17.57
N LEU A 379 -43.28 -10.23 -17.08
CA LEU A 379 -42.75 -8.86 -17.06
C LEU A 379 -42.60 -8.29 -18.47
N ILE A 380 -42.10 -9.08 -19.41
CA ILE A 380 -41.90 -8.64 -20.81
C ILE A 380 -43.24 -8.43 -21.51
N GLN A 381 -44.28 -9.21 -21.19
CA GLN A 381 -45.60 -9.02 -21.78
C GLN A 381 -46.23 -7.70 -21.33
N ARG A 382 -46.02 -7.32 -20.08
CA ARG A 382 -46.53 -6.05 -19.52
C ARG A 382 -45.67 -4.86 -19.93
N PHE A 383 -44.35 -5.03 -19.94
CA PHE A 383 -43.38 -3.97 -20.24
C PHE A 383 -42.34 -4.44 -21.26
N PRO A 384 -42.66 -4.48 -22.57
CA PRO A 384 -41.72 -4.93 -23.60
C PRO A 384 -40.41 -4.13 -23.63
N GLY A 385 -40.46 -2.85 -23.26
CA GLY A 385 -39.31 -1.94 -23.20
C GLY A 385 -38.24 -2.33 -22.18
N VAL A 386 -38.54 -3.20 -21.21
CA VAL A 386 -37.56 -3.71 -20.22
C VAL A 386 -36.42 -4.47 -20.90
N ARG A 387 -36.62 -5.04 -22.10
CA ARG A 387 -35.53 -5.72 -22.81
C ARG A 387 -34.52 -4.77 -23.45
N ASP A 388 -34.82 -3.49 -23.57
CA ASP A 388 -33.94 -2.51 -24.16
C ASP A 388 -33.29 -1.66 -23.08
N GLY A 389 -31.96 -1.73 -22.95
CA GLY A 389 -31.21 -0.93 -21.99
C GLY A 389 -31.44 0.58 -22.15
N ALA A 390 -31.82 1.08 -23.32
CA ALA A 390 -32.11 2.50 -23.51
C ALA A 390 -33.54 2.92 -23.07
N GLN A 391 -34.46 1.97 -22.90
CA GLN A 391 -35.89 2.25 -22.64
C GLN A 391 -36.38 1.66 -21.32
N ALA A 392 -35.64 0.72 -20.73
CA ALA A 392 -36.00 0.02 -19.52
C ALA A 392 -36.33 0.95 -18.36
N GLY A 393 -35.43 1.89 -18.05
CA GLY A 393 -35.64 2.88 -16.99
C GLY A 393 -36.91 3.70 -17.18
N THR A 394 -37.19 4.19 -18.39
CA THR A 394 -38.41 4.96 -18.69
C THR A 394 -39.67 4.10 -18.61
N ALA A 395 -39.62 2.86 -19.10
CA ALA A 395 -40.77 1.94 -19.04
C ALA A 395 -41.16 1.62 -17.59
N LEU A 396 -40.17 1.35 -16.73
CA LEU A 396 -40.38 1.00 -15.33
C LEU A 396 -40.80 2.21 -14.48
N SER A 397 -40.16 3.37 -14.67
CA SER A 397 -40.54 4.58 -13.93
C SER A 397 -41.95 5.06 -14.29
N THR A 398 -42.35 4.96 -15.57
CA THR A 398 -43.73 5.23 -16.01
C THR A 398 -44.74 4.27 -15.38
N ALA A 399 -44.34 3.01 -15.16
CA ALA A 399 -45.16 2.01 -14.47
C ALA A 399 -45.18 2.18 -12.94
N GLY A 400 -44.46 3.18 -12.40
CA GLY A 400 -44.46 3.52 -10.98
C GLY A 400 -43.39 2.81 -10.15
N TYR A 401 -42.39 2.17 -10.77
CA TYR A 401 -41.25 1.59 -10.05
C TYR A 401 -40.18 2.65 -9.72
N ASP A 402 -39.63 2.62 -8.52
CA ASP A 402 -38.58 3.51 -8.05
C ASP A 402 -37.18 2.96 -8.34
N ALA A 403 -36.45 3.62 -9.23
CA ALA A 403 -35.08 3.27 -9.64
C ALA A 403 -34.04 3.39 -8.51
N ASN A 404 -34.39 3.99 -7.36
CA ASN A 404 -33.47 4.13 -6.24
C ASN A 404 -33.47 2.92 -5.29
N VAL A 405 -34.49 2.04 -5.39
CA VAL A 405 -34.67 0.92 -4.45
C VAL A 405 -35.16 -0.36 -5.13
N GLU A 406 -36.07 -0.27 -6.10
CA GLU A 406 -36.77 -1.45 -6.63
C GLU A 406 -35.98 -2.19 -7.71
N TYR A 407 -35.18 -1.46 -8.49
CA TYR A 407 -34.37 -2.03 -9.55
C TYR A 407 -33.09 -1.24 -9.81
N ALA A 408 -32.05 -1.94 -10.28
CA ALA A 408 -30.85 -1.34 -10.81
C ALA A 408 -30.68 -1.70 -12.28
N GLU A 409 -30.32 -0.71 -13.10
CA GLU A 409 -30.01 -0.88 -14.51
C GLU A 409 -28.50 -0.77 -14.70
N LEU A 410 -27.90 -1.73 -15.42
CA LEU A 410 -26.51 -1.65 -15.82
C LEU A 410 -26.37 -1.97 -17.31
N THR A 411 -25.76 -1.05 -18.04
CA THR A 411 -25.27 -1.30 -19.39
C THR A 411 -23.86 -1.88 -19.32
N ASN A 412 -23.58 -2.91 -20.12
CA ASN A 412 -22.30 -3.63 -20.12
C ASN A 412 -21.84 -4.16 -18.75
N ALA A 413 -22.75 -4.70 -17.93
CA ALA A 413 -22.40 -5.40 -16.70
C ALA A 413 -21.47 -6.58 -16.98
N ARG A 414 -20.47 -6.78 -16.11
CA ARG A 414 -19.48 -7.84 -16.24
C ARG A 414 -19.96 -9.09 -15.51
N LYS A 415 -19.93 -10.24 -16.19
CA LYS A 415 -20.09 -11.55 -15.55
C LYS A 415 -18.83 -11.88 -14.75
N LEU A 416 -18.99 -12.24 -13.47
CA LEU A 416 -17.89 -12.79 -12.69
C LEU A 416 -17.60 -14.23 -13.11
N GLN A 417 -16.33 -14.55 -13.21
CA GLN A 417 -15.86 -15.90 -13.48
C GLN A 417 -16.04 -16.79 -12.24
N PRO A 418 -16.22 -18.12 -12.41
CA PRO A 418 -16.40 -19.04 -11.27
C PRO A 418 -15.28 -19.05 -10.24
N ASN A 419 -14.07 -18.57 -10.59
CA ASN A 419 -12.94 -18.45 -9.68
C ASN A 419 -12.89 -17.10 -8.94
N GLU A 420 -13.77 -16.14 -9.24
CA GLU A 420 -13.84 -14.83 -8.60
C GLU A 420 -14.81 -14.80 -7.40
N TYR A 421 -15.62 -15.83 -7.24
CA TYR A 421 -16.55 -16.00 -6.13
C TYR A 421 -16.70 -17.48 -5.76
N THR A 422 -17.24 -17.73 -4.58
CA THR A 422 -17.64 -19.06 -4.09
C THR A 422 -19.08 -18.98 -3.57
N PHE A 423 -19.78 -20.10 -3.46
CA PHE A 423 -21.11 -20.16 -2.87
C PHE A 423 -21.31 -21.45 -2.10
N HIS A 424 -22.16 -21.41 -1.08
CA HIS A 424 -22.52 -22.59 -0.30
C HIS A 424 -23.80 -23.22 -0.89
N PRO A 425 -23.72 -24.47 -1.42
CA PRO A 425 -24.82 -25.04 -2.20
C PRO A 425 -26.09 -25.32 -1.37
N GLN A 426 -25.94 -25.62 -0.07
CA GLN A 426 -27.07 -25.89 0.83
C GLN A 426 -27.61 -24.66 1.58
N LEU A 427 -26.73 -23.76 2.05
CA LEU A 427 -27.10 -22.58 2.86
C LEU A 427 -27.46 -21.35 2.02
N GLY A 428 -27.12 -21.33 0.72
CA GLY A 428 -27.60 -20.29 -0.20
C GLY A 428 -27.04 -18.89 0.03
N TYR A 429 -25.75 -18.80 0.38
CA TYR A 429 -24.98 -17.56 0.34
C TYR A 429 -23.77 -17.69 -0.58
N MET A 430 -23.27 -16.53 -1.02
CA MET A 430 -22.09 -16.39 -1.85
C MET A 430 -21.06 -15.47 -1.20
N THR A 431 -19.79 -15.73 -1.50
CA THR A 431 -18.63 -14.99 -1.02
C THR A 431 -17.80 -14.55 -2.22
N LEU A 432 -17.58 -13.24 -2.32
CA LEU A 432 -16.70 -12.65 -3.33
C LEU A 432 -15.23 -12.69 -2.87
N ASN A 433 -14.31 -12.90 -3.80
CA ASN A 433 -12.87 -12.85 -3.49
C ASN A 433 -12.39 -11.44 -3.17
N THR A 434 -13.07 -10.43 -3.69
CA THR A 434 -12.84 -9.01 -3.42
C THR A 434 -14.14 -8.36 -2.97
N ALA A 435 -14.09 -7.55 -1.92
CA ALA A 435 -15.23 -6.74 -1.51
C ALA A 435 -15.61 -5.77 -2.62
N LEU A 436 -16.91 -5.55 -2.80
CA LEU A 436 -17.43 -4.59 -3.76
C LEU A 436 -17.28 -3.16 -3.24
N ASN A 437 -17.11 -2.22 -4.16
CA ASN A 437 -17.18 -0.81 -3.81
C ASN A 437 -18.62 -0.40 -3.50
N GLN A 438 -18.80 0.69 -2.75
CA GLN A 438 -20.11 1.13 -2.32
C GLN A 438 -21.04 1.51 -3.50
N ASP A 439 -20.49 2.04 -4.59
CA ASP A 439 -21.18 2.40 -5.84
C ASP A 439 -21.45 1.21 -6.80
N GLU A 440 -21.00 0.00 -6.47
CA GLU A 440 -21.19 -1.16 -7.34
C GLU A 440 -22.54 -1.84 -7.10
N VAL A 441 -23.15 -2.29 -8.19
CA VAL A 441 -24.34 -3.14 -8.18
C VAL A 441 -23.89 -4.60 -8.20
N LEU A 442 -24.58 -5.43 -7.41
CA LEU A 442 -24.45 -6.88 -7.43
C LEU A 442 -25.78 -7.50 -7.81
N ALA A 443 -25.80 -8.26 -8.90
CA ALA A 443 -26.96 -8.99 -9.35
C ALA A 443 -26.63 -10.47 -9.59
N VAL A 444 -27.62 -11.34 -9.41
CA VAL A 444 -27.46 -12.78 -9.55
C VAL A 444 -28.62 -13.42 -10.32
N ALA A 445 -28.30 -14.50 -11.01
CA ALA A 445 -29.26 -15.53 -11.40
C ALA A 445 -28.79 -16.86 -10.80
N TYR A 446 -29.71 -17.66 -10.27
CA TYR A 446 -29.37 -18.96 -9.70
C TYR A 446 -30.46 -19.99 -9.92
N GLN A 447 -30.02 -21.25 -9.92
CA GLN A 447 -30.86 -22.43 -10.08
C GLN A 447 -30.53 -23.43 -8.99
N TYR A 448 -31.56 -24.05 -8.43
CA TYR A 448 -31.42 -25.02 -7.36
C TYR A 448 -32.49 -26.09 -7.46
N THR A 449 -32.24 -27.20 -6.77
CA THR A 449 -33.19 -28.29 -6.61
C THR A 449 -33.64 -28.36 -5.17
N ALA A 450 -34.95 -28.54 -4.95
CA ALA A 450 -35.55 -28.75 -3.65
C ALA A 450 -36.70 -29.76 -3.80
N ASN A 451 -36.75 -30.76 -2.92
CA ASN A 451 -37.79 -31.80 -2.95
C ASN A 451 -37.98 -32.47 -4.34
N GLY A 452 -36.89 -32.62 -5.11
CA GLY A 452 -36.92 -33.23 -6.45
C GLY A 452 -37.40 -32.32 -7.59
N ARG A 453 -37.71 -31.03 -7.32
CA ARG A 453 -38.09 -30.03 -8.33
C ARG A 453 -37.00 -28.97 -8.50
N THR A 454 -36.80 -28.53 -9.74
CA THR A 454 -35.88 -27.43 -10.07
C THR A 454 -36.59 -26.08 -10.01
N TYR A 455 -35.93 -25.11 -9.38
CA TYR A 455 -36.37 -23.73 -9.24
C TYR A 455 -35.29 -22.81 -9.81
N GLN A 456 -35.72 -21.69 -10.39
CA GLN A 456 -34.83 -20.68 -10.99
C GLN A 456 -35.31 -19.28 -10.59
N VAL A 457 -34.34 -18.43 -10.27
CA VAL A 457 -34.51 -17.00 -10.01
C VAL A 457 -33.55 -16.22 -10.90
N GLY A 458 -34.08 -15.25 -11.66
CA GLY A 458 -33.36 -14.56 -12.73
C GLY A 458 -33.25 -15.37 -14.02
N GLU A 459 -32.47 -14.84 -14.94
CA GLU A 459 -32.18 -15.45 -16.25
C GLU A 459 -30.69 -15.63 -16.44
N PHE A 460 -30.29 -16.78 -16.98
CA PHE A 460 -28.91 -17.03 -17.32
C PHE A 460 -28.56 -16.48 -18.70
N SER A 461 -27.27 -16.18 -18.89
CA SER A 461 -26.74 -15.72 -20.18
C SER A 461 -26.95 -16.68 -21.36
N ASN A 462 -27.26 -17.95 -21.09
CA ASN A 462 -27.50 -18.99 -22.09
C ASN A 462 -28.98 -19.40 -22.23
N ASP A 463 -29.93 -18.69 -21.59
CA ASP A 463 -31.38 -18.97 -21.70
C ASP A 463 -31.99 -18.48 -23.03
N GLY A 464 -31.19 -18.28 -24.08
CA GLY A 464 -31.64 -17.87 -25.42
C GLY A 464 -31.81 -16.36 -25.63
N ILE A 465 -31.40 -15.52 -24.67
CA ILE A 465 -31.48 -14.06 -24.76
C ILE A 465 -30.20 -13.50 -25.40
N VAL A 466 -30.34 -12.96 -26.61
CA VAL A 466 -29.21 -12.46 -27.41
C VAL A 466 -28.98 -10.97 -27.14
N ALA A 467 -27.71 -10.58 -26.92
CA ALA A 467 -27.32 -9.18 -26.81
C ALA A 467 -27.72 -8.38 -28.07
N PRO A 468 -28.15 -7.11 -27.94
CA PRO A 468 -28.02 -6.23 -26.77
C PRO A 468 -29.20 -6.27 -25.78
N LYS A 469 -30.09 -7.27 -25.87
CA LYS A 469 -31.24 -7.35 -24.95
C LYS A 469 -30.80 -7.52 -23.49
N SER A 470 -31.48 -6.83 -22.59
CA SER A 470 -31.21 -6.86 -21.15
C SER A 470 -31.67 -8.17 -20.52
N LEU A 471 -30.84 -8.76 -19.65
CA LEU A 471 -31.23 -9.89 -18.79
C LEU A 471 -31.99 -9.40 -17.55
N VAL A 472 -33.00 -10.15 -17.11
CA VAL A 472 -33.72 -9.88 -15.86
C VAL A 472 -33.09 -10.70 -14.74
N LEU A 473 -32.58 -10.03 -13.71
CA LEU A 473 -31.82 -10.65 -12.61
C LEU A 473 -32.37 -10.27 -11.25
N LYS A 474 -31.93 -10.98 -10.21
CA LYS A 474 -32.18 -10.59 -8.82
C LYS A 474 -31.09 -9.64 -8.33
N LEU A 475 -31.49 -8.56 -7.69
CA LEU A 475 -30.58 -7.59 -7.07
C LEU A 475 -30.22 -8.03 -5.65
N LEU A 476 -28.92 -8.05 -5.33
CA LEU A 476 -28.41 -8.29 -3.97
C LEU A 476 -27.80 -7.03 -3.34
N LYS A 477 -27.27 -6.11 -4.16
CA LYS A 477 -26.73 -4.81 -3.71
C LYS A 477 -27.02 -3.73 -4.75
N HIS A 478 -27.56 -2.60 -4.30
CA HIS A 478 -27.78 -1.41 -5.12
C HIS A 478 -26.58 -0.44 -5.03
N THR A 479 -26.48 0.49 -5.98
CA THR A 479 -25.56 1.65 -5.91
C THR A 479 -25.86 2.60 -4.74
N LEU A 480 -27.12 2.67 -4.30
CA LEU A 480 -27.59 3.56 -3.24
C LEU A 480 -27.74 2.73 -1.97
N LEU A 481 -27.05 3.15 -0.92
CA LEU A 481 -27.14 2.52 0.38
C LEU A 481 -28.46 2.92 1.04
N ASN A 482 -29.36 1.96 1.22
CA ASN A 482 -30.60 2.16 1.97
C ASN A 482 -30.78 1.02 2.98
N VAL A 483 -30.49 1.30 4.25
CA VAL A 483 -30.59 0.34 5.35
C VAL A 483 -32.03 -0.14 5.62
N LYS A 484 -33.04 0.60 5.14
CA LYS A 484 -34.46 0.21 5.23
C LYS A 484 -34.89 -0.70 4.09
N SER A 485 -34.07 -0.86 3.05
CA SER A 485 -34.36 -1.75 1.92
C SER A 485 -34.17 -3.21 2.33
N PRO A 486 -35.04 -4.14 1.95
CA PRO A 486 -34.90 -5.57 2.25
C PRO A 486 -33.54 -6.13 1.83
N ILE A 487 -32.96 -5.67 0.72
CA ILE A 487 -31.63 -6.16 0.27
C ILE A 487 -30.50 -5.89 1.27
N TRP A 488 -30.67 -4.93 2.19
CA TRP A 488 -29.70 -4.69 3.27
C TRP A 488 -29.51 -5.91 4.18
N ASP A 489 -30.58 -6.67 4.37
CA ASP A 489 -30.60 -7.89 5.18
C ASP A 489 -29.91 -9.06 4.48
N LEU A 490 -29.81 -9.02 3.14
CA LEU A 490 -29.13 -10.06 2.35
C LEU A 490 -27.61 -10.02 2.50
N MET A 491 -27.03 -8.88 2.88
CA MET A 491 -25.60 -8.81 3.21
C MET A 491 -25.35 -9.50 4.56
N MET A 492 -24.45 -10.48 4.57
CA MET A 492 -24.03 -11.17 5.79
C MET A 492 -23.11 -10.27 6.61
N LYS A 493 -23.39 -10.18 7.93
CA LYS A 493 -22.68 -9.32 8.89
C LYS A 493 -22.09 -10.13 10.05
N ASN A 494 -21.82 -11.42 9.80
CA ASN A 494 -21.37 -12.43 10.76
C ASN A 494 -20.10 -13.16 10.30
N VAL A 495 -19.39 -12.62 9.30
CA VAL A 495 -18.16 -13.20 8.74
C VAL A 495 -16.96 -12.31 9.07
N TYR A 496 -15.92 -12.90 9.63
CA TYR A 496 -14.71 -12.21 10.10
C TYR A 496 -13.46 -12.81 9.46
N SER A 497 -12.59 -11.95 8.92
CA SER A 497 -11.29 -12.34 8.38
C SER A 497 -10.24 -12.39 9.48
N LEU A 498 -9.52 -13.51 9.59
CA LEU A 498 -8.32 -13.61 10.43
C LEU A 498 -7.06 -13.07 9.73
N ASN A 499 -7.19 -12.60 8.48
CA ASN A 499 -6.09 -12.21 7.60
C ASN A 499 -5.01 -13.31 7.47
N ALA A 500 -5.47 -14.56 7.49
CA ALA A 500 -4.67 -15.76 7.49
C ALA A 500 -4.98 -16.61 6.26
N PHE A 501 -4.06 -17.51 5.92
CA PHE A 501 -4.29 -18.54 4.90
C PHE A 501 -3.95 -19.91 5.48
N GLN A 502 -4.66 -20.94 5.02
CA GLN A 502 -4.42 -22.33 5.41
C GLN A 502 -4.39 -22.53 6.93
N LEU A 503 -5.50 -22.20 7.59
CA LEU A 503 -5.69 -22.46 9.01
C LEU A 503 -5.63 -23.97 9.27
N SER A 504 -4.98 -24.34 10.37
CA SER A 504 -5.13 -25.67 10.97
C SER A 504 -6.26 -25.66 11.98
N SER A 505 -7.04 -26.74 12.02
CA SER A 505 -8.03 -26.98 13.09
C SER A 505 -7.37 -27.26 14.44
N GLU A 506 -6.12 -27.74 14.43
CA GLU A 506 -5.37 -28.04 15.66
C GLU A 506 -5.09 -26.78 16.47
N ASP A 507 -5.41 -26.84 17.76
CA ASP A 507 -5.25 -25.72 18.71
C ASP A 507 -5.97 -24.42 18.32
N PHE A 508 -6.91 -24.47 17.37
CA PHE A 508 -7.77 -23.34 17.08
C PHE A 508 -8.61 -23.00 18.32
N ARG A 509 -8.59 -21.74 18.71
CA ARG A 509 -9.42 -21.19 19.78
C ARG A 509 -10.00 -19.87 19.32
N LEU A 510 -11.29 -19.71 19.51
CA LEU A 510 -11.99 -18.44 19.35
C LEU A 510 -12.89 -18.25 20.56
N GLU A 511 -12.78 -17.08 21.15
CA GLU A 511 -13.60 -16.61 22.25
C GLU A 511 -14.29 -15.33 21.80
N VAL A 512 -15.56 -15.21 22.20
CA VAL A 512 -16.29 -13.96 22.12
C VAL A 512 -16.24 -13.32 23.50
N LEU A 513 -15.73 -12.09 23.57
CA LEU A 513 -15.51 -11.33 24.80
C LEU A 513 -16.33 -10.05 24.77
N TYR A 514 -16.66 -9.54 25.95
CA TYR A 514 -17.29 -8.24 26.18
C TYR A 514 -16.38 -7.35 27.01
N ARG A 515 -16.13 -6.12 26.55
CA ARG A 515 -15.30 -5.14 27.24
C ARG A 515 -16.04 -4.57 28.45
N ASN A 516 -15.53 -4.85 29.66
CA ASN A 516 -16.15 -4.41 30.91
C ASN A 516 -15.83 -2.93 31.17
N ASP A 517 -16.85 -2.12 31.45
CA ASP A 517 -16.71 -0.69 31.73
C ASP A 517 -15.96 -0.37 33.03
N GLU A 518 -16.02 -1.26 34.04
CA GLU A 518 -15.41 -1.04 35.35
C GLU A 518 -13.91 -1.32 35.34
N THR A 519 -13.46 -2.30 34.56
CA THR A 519 -12.05 -2.73 34.51
C THR A 519 -11.34 -2.37 33.21
N GLY A 520 -12.08 -2.05 32.15
CA GLY A 520 -11.57 -1.87 30.78
C GLY A 520 -11.12 -3.17 30.10
N LEU A 521 -11.23 -4.32 30.78
CA LEU A 521 -10.73 -5.60 30.30
C LEU A 521 -11.84 -6.41 29.59
N PRO A 522 -11.53 -7.08 28.47
CA PRO A 522 -12.44 -8.04 27.83
C PRO A 522 -12.68 -9.27 28.72
N ILE A 523 -13.94 -9.64 28.95
CA ILE A 523 -14.36 -10.81 29.73
C ILE A 523 -15.32 -11.71 28.94
N PRO A 524 -15.32 -13.04 29.13
CA PRO A 524 -16.08 -13.98 28.30
C PRO A 524 -17.56 -14.15 28.73
N PHE A 525 -18.09 -13.28 29.57
CA PHE A 525 -19.46 -13.33 30.07
C PHE A 525 -20.01 -11.91 30.27
N LEU A 526 -21.34 -11.78 30.44
CA LEU A 526 -22.00 -10.49 30.65
C LEU A 526 -22.19 -10.20 32.16
N PRO A 527 -21.45 -9.25 32.76
CA PRO A 527 -21.27 -9.15 34.21
C PRO A 527 -22.54 -8.73 34.98
N LYS A 528 -23.43 -7.96 34.35
CA LYS A 528 -24.68 -7.46 34.94
C LYS A 528 -25.89 -7.99 34.17
N SER A 529 -25.90 -9.32 33.96
CA SER A 529 -26.98 -10.03 33.27
C SER A 529 -27.40 -11.29 34.02
N SER A 530 -28.59 -11.79 33.68
CA SER A 530 -29.14 -13.08 34.08
C SER A 530 -28.35 -14.28 33.53
N VAL A 531 -27.50 -14.07 32.52
CA VAL A 531 -26.65 -15.10 31.89
C VAL A 531 -25.16 -14.98 32.29
N LYS A 532 -24.86 -14.27 33.39
CA LYS A 532 -23.48 -14.03 33.86
C LYS A 532 -22.64 -15.29 34.14
N ASP A 533 -23.30 -16.42 34.42
CA ASP A 533 -22.64 -17.69 34.76
C ASP A 533 -22.40 -18.58 33.51
N LYS A 534 -22.71 -18.08 32.30
CA LYS A 534 -22.46 -18.76 31.02
C LYS A 534 -21.43 -18.02 30.18
N LEU A 535 -20.65 -18.77 29.39
CA LEU A 535 -19.74 -18.19 28.41
C LEU A 535 -20.54 -17.57 27.25
N LEU A 536 -20.05 -16.47 26.69
CA LEU A 536 -20.70 -15.75 25.59
C LEU A 536 -20.90 -16.63 24.36
N ILE A 537 -19.94 -17.48 24.01
CA ILE A 537 -20.08 -18.46 22.93
C ILE A 537 -21.29 -19.39 23.11
N GLN A 538 -21.64 -19.74 24.35
CA GLN A 538 -22.83 -20.55 24.66
C GLN A 538 -24.11 -19.71 24.67
N VAL A 539 -24.04 -18.45 25.10
CA VAL A 539 -25.19 -17.52 25.08
C VAL A 539 -25.58 -17.15 23.65
N LEU A 540 -24.60 -17.15 22.74
CA LEU A 540 -24.72 -16.76 21.34
C LEU A 540 -24.90 -17.95 20.38
N ASP A 541 -25.09 -19.16 20.88
CA ASP A 541 -25.33 -20.37 20.06
C ASP A 541 -24.17 -20.66 19.09
N LEU A 542 -22.93 -20.59 19.60
CA LEU A 542 -21.68 -20.83 18.84
C LEU A 542 -20.94 -22.11 19.28
N ASP A 543 -21.51 -22.84 20.24
CA ASP A 543 -20.96 -24.03 20.91
C ASP A 543 -22.08 -25.07 21.04
N HIS A 544 -22.18 -25.98 20.07
CA HIS A 544 -23.13 -27.10 20.03
C HIS A 544 -22.44 -28.45 20.08
N VAL A 545 -21.20 -28.54 19.60
CA VAL A 545 -20.48 -29.80 19.44
C VAL A 545 -19.13 -29.78 20.16
N ASN A 546 -18.65 -30.96 20.54
CA ASN A 546 -17.32 -31.09 21.10
C ASN A 546 -16.24 -31.17 20.01
N SER A 547 -14.97 -31.22 20.41
CA SER A 547 -13.84 -31.47 19.49
C SER A 547 -13.92 -32.71 18.56
N ASN A 548 -14.76 -33.70 18.86
CA ASN A 548 -15.02 -34.87 18.00
C ASN A 548 -16.24 -34.71 17.08
N ASN A 549 -16.90 -33.54 17.11
CA ASN A 549 -18.18 -33.23 16.48
C ASN A 549 -19.39 -34.00 17.04
N ASP A 550 -19.32 -34.49 18.28
CA ASP A 550 -20.48 -35.02 18.98
C ASP A 550 -21.33 -33.87 19.52
N PRO A 551 -22.68 -33.97 19.59
CA PRO A 551 -23.60 -32.88 19.95
C PRO A 551 -23.62 -32.60 21.46
N PHE A 552 -22.47 -32.24 22.01
CA PHE A 552 -22.29 -31.83 23.40
C PHE A 552 -21.43 -30.57 23.44
N PRO A 553 -21.92 -29.45 24.01
CA PRO A 553 -21.14 -28.24 24.11
C PRO A 553 -19.95 -28.44 25.07
N ASP A 554 -18.76 -27.98 24.68
CA ASP A 554 -17.52 -28.15 25.44
C ASP A 554 -16.88 -26.83 25.91
N GLY A 555 -17.56 -25.70 25.67
CA GLY A 555 -17.09 -24.37 26.06
C GLY A 555 -16.03 -23.82 25.11
N LEU A 556 -15.93 -24.37 23.89
CA LEU A 556 -15.10 -23.86 22.80
C LEU A 556 -15.97 -23.51 21.59
N PHE A 557 -15.44 -22.70 20.69
CA PHE A 557 -16.11 -22.41 19.43
C PHE A 557 -16.09 -23.64 18.51
N ASP A 558 -17.23 -23.99 17.92
CA ASP A 558 -17.39 -25.11 17.00
C ASP A 558 -16.57 -24.89 15.71
N TYR A 559 -15.51 -25.67 15.49
CA TYR A 559 -14.73 -25.65 14.25
C TYR A 559 -15.27 -26.67 13.24
N ILE A 560 -16.05 -26.20 12.27
CA ILE A 560 -16.65 -27.03 11.22
C ILE A 560 -16.26 -26.45 9.88
N GLU A 561 -15.39 -27.17 9.18
CA GLU A 561 -14.87 -26.74 7.88
C GLU A 561 -15.99 -26.52 6.86
N GLY A 562 -15.95 -25.38 6.18
CA GLY A 562 -16.95 -25.01 5.18
C GLY A 562 -18.21 -24.35 5.75
N VAL A 563 -18.44 -24.43 7.07
CA VAL A 563 -19.64 -23.92 7.74
C VAL A 563 -19.31 -22.77 8.69
N THR A 564 -18.54 -23.04 9.74
CA THR A 564 -18.15 -22.03 10.74
C THR A 564 -16.74 -21.51 10.51
N VAL A 565 -15.89 -22.26 9.80
CA VAL A 565 -14.53 -21.83 9.42
C VAL A 565 -14.25 -22.17 7.96
N LEU A 566 -13.64 -21.24 7.23
CA LEU A 566 -13.10 -21.43 5.89
C LEU A 566 -11.57 -21.41 5.96
N SER A 567 -10.95 -22.58 6.13
CA SER A 567 -9.53 -22.69 6.46
C SER A 567 -8.61 -22.18 5.37
N GLN A 568 -8.98 -22.39 4.11
CA GLN A 568 -8.19 -21.98 2.96
C GLN A 568 -7.98 -20.46 2.92
N THR A 569 -9.02 -19.70 3.26
CA THR A 569 -9.01 -18.23 3.19
C THR A 569 -8.95 -17.54 4.55
N GLY A 570 -8.83 -18.31 5.64
CA GLY A 570 -8.73 -17.80 6.99
C GLY A 570 -9.92 -16.98 7.47
N ARG A 571 -11.14 -17.44 7.20
CA ARG A 571 -12.37 -16.75 7.65
C ARG A 571 -13.11 -17.56 8.70
N VAL A 572 -13.71 -16.85 9.64
CA VAL A 572 -14.66 -17.40 10.60
C VAL A 572 -16.05 -16.87 10.27
N ILE A 573 -17.04 -17.78 10.25
CA ILE A 573 -18.45 -17.48 10.05
C ILE A 573 -19.15 -17.87 11.35
N LEU A 574 -19.75 -16.91 12.04
CA LEU A 574 -20.59 -17.23 13.20
C LEU A 574 -21.91 -17.84 12.68
N PRO A 575 -22.34 -19.04 13.13
CA PRO A 575 -23.51 -19.75 12.60
C PRO A 575 -24.87 -19.07 12.90
N VAL A 576 -24.84 -17.81 13.30
CA VAL A 576 -25.97 -16.96 13.69
C VAL A 576 -25.94 -15.69 12.84
N LEU A 577 -27.11 -15.22 12.38
CA LEU A 577 -27.20 -14.08 11.46
C LEU A 577 -26.74 -12.78 12.12
N GLU A 578 -27.19 -12.55 13.35
CA GLU A 578 -26.96 -11.33 14.12
C GLU A 578 -26.57 -11.68 15.56
N PRO A 579 -25.35 -12.19 15.78
CA PRO A 579 -24.91 -12.68 17.09
C PRO A 579 -25.06 -11.62 18.17
N PHE A 580 -24.59 -10.40 17.93
CA PHE A 580 -24.64 -9.30 18.92
C PHE A 580 -25.99 -8.57 18.95
N GLY A 581 -26.90 -8.88 18.03
CA GLY A 581 -28.20 -8.24 17.86
C GLY A 581 -29.33 -9.18 18.29
N SER A 582 -30.08 -9.69 17.32
CA SER A 582 -31.28 -10.49 17.58
C SER A 582 -31.02 -11.78 18.36
N ALA A 583 -29.86 -12.43 18.20
CA ALA A 583 -29.54 -13.64 18.97
C ALA A 583 -29.38 -13.33 20.46
N LEU A 584 -28.56 -12.34 20.79
CA LEU A 584 -28.40 -11.89 22.18
C LEU A 584 -29.72 -11.37 22.78
N ASN A 585 -30.55 -10.72 21.96
CA ASN A 585 -31.88 -10.26 22.38
C ASN A 585 -32.83 -11.42 22.75
N ARG A 586 -32.71 -12.59 22.11
CA ARG A 586 -33.46 -13.81 22.49
C ARG A 586 -32.97 -14.39 23.82
N SER A 587 -31.67 -14.33 24.08
CA SER A 587 -31.04 -14.91 25.27
C SER A 587 -31.22 -14.06 26.55
N LEU A 588 -31.53 -12.77 26.40
CA LEU A 588 -31.74 -11.85 27.54
C LEU A 588 -33.24 -11.65 27.85
N PRO A 589 -33.70 -11.85 29.10
CA PRO A 589 -35.11 -11.74 29.46
C PRO A 589 -35.58 -10.30 29.73
N THR A 590 -34.74 -9.40 30.26
CA THR A 590 -35.20 -8.07 30.72
C THR A 590 -34.88 -6.95 29.73
N ALA A 591 -35.73 -5.90 29.69
CA ALA A 591 -35.53 -4.74 28.83
C ALA A 591 -34.26 -3.93 29.17
N GLU A 592 -33.90 -3.86 30.46
CA GLU A 592 -32.69 -3.15 30.92
C GLU A 592 -31.41 -3.87 30.46
N GLU A 593 -31.37 -5.20 30.53
CA GLU A 593 -30.25 -5.98 29.98
C GLU A 593 -30.15 -5.81 28.47
N LYS A 594 -31.28 -5.87 27.76
CA LYS A 594 -31.33 -5.68 26.31
C LYS A 594 -30.78 -4.33 25.91
N LYS A 595 -31.22 -3.25 26.56
CA LYS A 595 -30.73 -1.89 26.30
C LYS A 595 -29.22 -1.75 26.53
N ARG A 596 -28.66 -2.50 27.47
CA ARG A 596 -27.22 -2.43 27.82
C ARG A 596 -26.32 -3.23 26.88
N TYR A 597 -26.79 -4.37 26.37
CA TYR A 597 -25.93 -5.34 25.70
C TYR A 597 -26.28 -5.61 24.23
N VAL A 598 -27.54 -5.44 23.82
CA VAL A 598 -27.97 -5.75 22.45
C VAL A 598 -27.50 -4.65 21.50
N PHE A 599 -26.62 -5.02 20.58
CA PHE A 599 -26.05 -4.13 19.58
C PHE A 599 -26.74 -4.32 18.23
N GLN A 600 -28.03 -3.97 18.16
CA GLN A 600 -28.83 -4.12 16.93
C GLN A 600 -28.39 -3.16 15.82
N GLN A 601 -27.86 -1.99 16.20
CA GLN A 601 -27.38 -0.94 15.30
C GLN A 601 -26.30 -1.44 14.34
N LEU A 602 -25.52 -2.45 14.75
CA LEU A 602 -24.55 -3.10 13.88
C LEU A 602 -25.18 -3.73 12.64
N TYR A 603 -26.44 -4.14 12.73
CA TYR A 603 -27.14 -4.88 11.68
C TYR A 603 -28.16 -4.05 10.91
N ASP A 604 -28.78 -3.04 11.54
CA ASP A 604 -29.86 -2.22 10.95
C ASP A 604 -29.44 -0.79 10.55
N SER A 605 -28.21 -0.38 10.88
CA SER A 605 -27.66 0.95 10.59
C SER A 605 -26.38 0.84 9.77
N THR A 606 -25.88 1.97 9.25
CA THR A 606 -24.59 1.99 8.56
C THR A 606 -23.47 1.68 9.55
N LEU A 607 -22.38 1.06 9.08
CA LEU A 607 -21.25 0.69 9.94
C LEU A 607 -20.70 1.89 10.73
N PHE A 608 -20.62 3.05 10.07
CA PHE A 608 -20.22 4.31 10.71
C PHE A 608 -21.12 4.67 11.90
N ARG A 609 -22.45 4.65 11.71
CA ARG A 609 -23.41 4.93 12.80
C ARG A 609 -23.36 3.90 13.93
N ALA A 610 -23.10 2.64 13.60
CA ALA A 610 -22.93 1.59 14.59
C ALA A 610 -21.65 1.83 15.43
N GLN A 611 -20.56 2.27 14.80
CA GLN A 611 -19.30 2.60 15.48
C GLN A 611 -19.41 3.79 16.43
N GLU A 612 -20.23 4.79 16.08
CA GLU A 612 -20.55 5.91 16.98
C GLU A 612 -21.25 5.44 18.27
N GLN A 613 -21.91 4.27 18.27
CA GLN A 613 -22.55 3.68 19.47
C GLN A 613 -21.53 3.01 20.40
N THR A 614 -20.60 3.81 20.94
CA THR A 614 -19.52 3.35 21.83
C THR A 614 -20.02 2.63 23.10
N GLU A 615 -21.25 2.90 23.54
CA GLU A 615 -21.88 2.21 24.68
C GLU A 615 -22.17 0.72 24.40
N LEU A 616 -22.43 0.37 23.13
CA LEU A 616 -22.79 -0.97 22.68
C LEU A 616 -21.64 -1.68 21.94
N ASN A 617 -20.76 -0.93 21.28
CA ASN A 617 -19.61 -1.46 20.55
C ASN A 617 -18.48 -1.95 21.49
N LYS A 618 -18.75 -3.05 22.18
CA LYS A 618 -17.90 -3.62 23.24
C LYS A 618 -17.56 -5.09 23.03
N PHE A 619 -18.07 -5.71 21.97
CA PHE A 619 -17.77 -7.10 21.65
C PHE A 619 -16.42 -7.22 20.96
N VAL A 620 -15.65 -8.25 21.32
CA VAL A 620 -14.32 -8.53 20.77
C VAL A 620 -14.21 -10.03 20.54
N LEU A 621 -13.83 -10.44 19.34
CA LEU A 621 -13.45 -11.80 19.03
C LEU A 621 -11.95 -11.92 19.27
N ARG A 622 -11.55 -12.78 20.21
CA ARG A 622 -10.15 -13.05 20.50
C ARG A 622 -9.89 -14.52 20.29
N GLY A 623 -8.73 -14.87 19.77
CA GLY A 623 -8.39 -16.26 19.61
C GLY A 623 -6.95 -16.49 19.24
N ARG A 624 -6.66 -17.74 18.92
CA ARG A 624 -5.38 -18.15 18.36
C ARG A 624 -5.57 -19.26 17.35
N TYR A 625 -4.71 -19.28 16.36
CA TYR A 625 -4.68 -20.34 15.34
C TYR A 625 -3.23 -20.71 15.02
N LYS A 626 -3.07 -21.87 14.37
CA LYS A 626 -1.82 -22.28 13.74
C LYS A 626 -2.00 -22.31 12.23
N SER A 627 -0.99 -21.88 11.49
CA SER A 627 -0.92 -22.11 10.05
C SER A 627 -0.51 -23.56 9.79
N ALA A 628 -1.05 -24.18 8.74
CA ALA A 628 -0.77 -25.58 8.39
C ALA A 628 0.69 -25.86 7.91
N GLY A 629 1.60 -24.87 7.99
CA GLY A 629 3.00 -24.99 7.58
C GLY A 629 3.90 -25.49 8.72
N GLY A 630 4.61 -26.60 8.48
CA GLY A 630 5.50 -27.32 9.42
C GLY A 630 6.78 -26.57 9.85
N SER A 631 7.86 -27.32 10.17
CA SER A 631 9.12 -26.97 10.88
C SER A 631 9.89 -25.68 10.48
N LEU A 632 9.36 -24.89 9.56
CA LEU A 632 9.85 -23.62 9.06
C LEU A 632 9.18 -22.44 9.80
N ILE A 633 10.00 -21.68 10.51
CA ILE A 633 9.61 -20.49 11.26
C ILE A 633 9.93 -19.26 10.41
N GLN A 634 8.91 -18.51 10.01
CA GLN A 634 9.10 -17.21 9.34
C GLN A 634 9.38 -16.12 10.39
N LEU A 635 10.53 -15.46 10.31
CA LEU A 635 10.90 -14.37 11.22
C LEU A 635 10.34 -13.00 10.79
N ASN A 636 9.67 -12.93 9.64
CA ASN A 636 9.13 -11.69 9.05
C ASN A 636 10.17 -10.56 8.93
N ALA A 637 11.44 -10.92 8.75
CA ALA A 637 12.56 -10.01 8.58
C ALA A 637 13.47 -10.52 7.46
N PHE A 638 13.82 -9.66 6.51
CA PHE A 638 14.67 -10.04 5.38
C PHE A 638 16.12 -9.62 5.64
N ASN A 639 17.09 -10.34 5.08
CA ASN A 639 18.53 -10.03 5.17
C ASN A 639 19.04 -9.85 6.62
N ILE A 640 18.71 -10.80 7.49
CA ILE A 640 19.14 -10.81 8.89
C ILE A 640 20.68 -10.93 8.96
N PRO A 641 21.40 -10.12 9.76
CA PRO A 641 22.83 -10.28 9.94
C PRO A 641 23.20 -11.68 10.44
N ARG A 642 24.17 -12.33 9.77
CA ARG A 642 24.66 -13.67 10.15
C ARG A 642 25.16 -13.68 11.59
N GLY A 643 24.78 -14.71 12.35
CA GLY A 643 25.16 -14.86 13.77
C GLY A 643 24.38 -13.99 14.76
N SER A 644 23.44 -13.15 14.30
CA SER A 644 22.54 -12.40 15.20
C SER A 644 21.40 -13.24 15.76
N ILE A 645 21.16 -14.43 15.20
CA ILE A 645 20.08 -15.32 15.59
C ILE A 645 20.52 -16.20 16.75
N SER A 646 19.74 -16.20 17.83
CA SER A 646 19.88 -17.09 18.96
C SER A 646 18.56 -17.81 19.18
N VAL A 647 18.57 -19.13 19.03
CA VAL A 647 17.40 -19.98 19.28
C VAL A 647 17.59 -20.68 20.63
N THR A 648 16.56 -20.66 21.47
CA THR A 648 16.54 -21.36 22.75
C THR A 648 15.29 -22.22 22.85
N ALA A 649 15.38 -23.42 23.41
CA ALA A 649 14.24 -24.28 23.69
C ALA A 649 14.29 -24.74 25.15
N GLY A 650 13.20 -24.55 25.91
CA GLY A 650 13.15 -24.92 27.33
C GLY A 650 14.27 -24.28 28.18
N GLY A 651 14.77 -23.10 27.78
CA GLY A 651 15.87 -22.40 28.44
C GLY A 651 17.29 -22.81 27.99
N SER A 652 17.43 -23.86 27.19
CA SER A 652 18.71 -24.28 26.62
C SER A 652 18.94 -23.64 25.24
N LYS A 653 20.13 -23.09 24.98
CA LYS A 653 20.49 -22.53 23.67
C LYS A 653 20.76 -23.66 22.67
N LEU A 654 20.10 -23.59 21.52
CA LEU A 654 20.26 -24.55 20.43
C LEU A 654 21.47 -24.19 19.56
N VAL A 655 22.03 -25.18 18.88
CA VAL A 655 23.20 -25.03 18.02
C VAL A 655 22.79 -24.98 16.54
N GLU A 656 23.21 -23.93 15.84
CA GLU A 656 22.97 -23.78 14.39
C GLU A 656 23.70 -24.88 13.59
N ASN A 657 23.05 -25.39 12.56
CA ASN A 657 23.41 -26.55 11.72
C ASN A 657 23.40 -27.92 12.42
N GLN A 658 23.07 -27.98 13.70
CA GLN A 658 22.86 -29.23 14.44
C GLN A 658 21.39 -29.38 14.86
N ASP A 659 20.86 -28.39 15.58
CA ASP A 659 19.49 -28.38 16.09
C ASP A 659 18.52 -27.60 15.18
N PHE A 660 19.02 -26.59 14.46
CA PHE A 660 18.25 -25.77 13.52
C PHE A 660 19.14 -25.21 12.40
N THR A 661 18.57 -24.79 11.28
CA THR A 661 19.23 -24.07 10.18
C THR A 661 18.54 -22.75 9.91
N VAL A 662 19.27 -21.77 9.38
CA VAL A 662 18.71 -20.45 9.05
C VAL A 662 18.94 -20.11 7.58
N ASP A 663 17.87 -19.68 6.91
CA ASP A 663 17.96 -18.85 5.72
C ASP A 663 17.95 -17.36 6.12
N TYR A 664 19.14 -16.76 6.13
CA TYR A 664 19.32 -15.35 6.50
C TYR A 664 18.75 -14.36 5.47
N ALA A 665 18.60 -14.77 4.21
CA ALA A 665 18.08 -13.90 3.15
C ALA A 665 16.56 -13.79 3.27
N LEU A 666 15.89 -14.93 3.40
CA LEU A 666 14.43 -15.03 3.54
C LEU A 666 13.93 -14.83 4.98
N GLY A 667 14.83 -14.86 5.97
CA GLY A 667 14.49 -14.77 7.38
C GLY A 667 13.72 -15.97 7.88
N GLN A 668 14.16 -17.18 7.52
CA GLN A 668 13.48 -18.41 7.89
C GLN A 668 14.38 -19.27 8.78
N VAL A 669 13.83 -19.80 9.87
CA VAL A 669 14.52 -20.74 10.76
C VAL A 669 13.84 -22.10 10.65
N ARG A 670 14.58 -23.12 10.25
CA ARG A 670 14.08 -24.51 10.21
C ARG A 670 14.65 -25.27 11.39
N ILE A 671 13.78 -25.84 12.23
CA ILE A 671 14.21 -26.72 13.32
C ILE A 671 14.51 -28.11 12.74
N LEU A 672 15.73 -28.62 12.96
CA LEU A 672 16.17 -29.94 12.50
C LEU A 672 15.85 -31.04 13.52
N ASN A 673 15.87 -30.69 14.81
CA ASN A 673 15.68 -31.66 15.89
C ASN A 673 14.19 -31.95 16.13
N GLU A 674 13.68 -33.05 15.55
CA GLU A 674 12.28 -33.47 15.64
C GLU A 674 11.81 -33.77 17.07
N SER A 675 12.71 -34.13 17.98
CA SER A 675 12.37 -34.36 19.39
C SER A 675 11.95 -33.08 20.12
N LEU A 676 12.48 -31.91 19.70
CA LEU A 676 12.09 -30.60 20.23
C LEU A 676 10.71 -30.18 19.72
N LEU A 677 10.36 -30.58 18.49
CA LEU A 677 9.06 -30.27 17.88
C LEU A 677 7.95 -31.13 18.49
N SER A 678 8.20 -32.43 18.65
CA SER A 678 7.24 -33.39 19.22
C SER A 678 7.00 -33.24 20.73
N SER A 679 7.95 -32.65 21.46
CA SER A 679 7.82 -32.40 22.91
C SER A 679 6.98 -31.17 23.26
N GLY A 680 6.57 -30.36 22.28
CA GLY A 680 5.75 -29.16 22.51
C GLY A 680 6.47 -28.04 23.29
N MET A 681 7.78 -28.15 23.50
CA MET A 681 8.54 -27.14 24.25
C MET A 681 8.53 -25.78 23.54
N PRO A 682 8.42 -24.66 24.28
CA PRO A 682 8.53 -23.34 23.69
C PRO A 682 9.94 -23.09 23.15
N ILE A 683 10.02 -22.74 21.87
CA ILE A 683 11.21 -22.31 21.15
C ILE A 683 11.17 -20.79 21.04
N ARG A 684 12.16 -20.11 21.60
CA ARG A 684 12.33 -18.66 21.51
C ARG A 684 13.48 -18.33 20.55
N VAL A 685 13.15 -17.60 19.49
CA VAL A 685 14.10 -17.10 18.49
C VAL A 685 14.31 -15.61 18.71
N SER A 686 15.52 -15.23 19.07
CA SER A 686 15.97 -13.84 19.18
C SER A 686 16.84 -13.51 17.98
N PHE A 687 16.63 -12.37 17.31
CA PHE A 687 17.42 -11.96 16.14
C PHE A 687 17.53 -10.44 16.03
N GLU A 688 18.53 -9.94 15.28
CA GLU A 688 18.60 -8.52 14.93
C GLU A 688 17.98 -8.28 13.54
N ASN A 689 17.02 -7.39 13.45
CA ASN A 689 16.40 -6.94 12.21
C ASN A 689 16.99 -5.59 11.82
N ASN A 690 17.59 -5.50 10.63
CA ASN A 690 17.92 -4.21 10.03
C ASN A 690 16.62 -3.63 9.47
N THR A 691 15.87 -2.90 10.29
CA THR A 691 14.54 -2.41 9.91
C THR A 691 14.62 -1.54 8.66
N LEU A 692 13.83 -1.90 7.65
CA LEU A 692 13.80 -1.31 6.31
C LEU A 692 13.44 0.19 6.28
N PHE A 693 12.82 0.74 7.35
CA PHE A 693 12.16 2.05 7.32
C PHE A 693 12.26 2.90 8.60
N ASN A 694 13.08 2.55 9.60
CA ASN A 694 13.19 3.43 10.78
C ASN A 694 14.16 4.58 10.50
N MET A 695 13.61 5.75 10.19
CA MET A 695 14.33 7.01 9.93
C MET A 695 14.90 7.66 11.20
N GLN A 696 14.58 7.15 12.39
CA GLN A 696 15.07 7.71 13.65
C GLN A 696 16.51 7.27 13.89
N ALA A 697 17.44 8.24 13.93
CA ALA A 697 18.84 7.97 14.24
C ALA A 697 18.97 7.49 15.70
N LYS A 698 19.59 6.32 15.91
CA LYS A 698 19.80 5.71 17.23
C LYS A 698 21.26 5.84 17.62
N THR A 699 21.57 6.67 18.61
CA THR A 699 22.93 6.79 19.15
C THR A 699 23.15 5.77 20.25
N PHE A 700 24.13 4.88 20.04
CA PHE A 700 24.57 3.87 21.00
C PHE A 700 25.96 4.22 21.52
N ALA A 701 26.09 4.28 22.85
CA ALA A 701 27.37 4.41 23.52
C ALA A 701 27.49 3.30 24.56
N GLY A 702 28.60 2.58 24.58
CA GLY A 702 28.81 1.46 25.48
C GLY A 702 30.25 1.36 25.94
N THR A 703 30.46 1.07 27.22
CA THR A 703 31.76 0.72 27.78
C THR A 703 31.63 -0.59 28.54
N THR A 704 32.46 -1.56 28.20
CA THR A 704 32.59 -2.83 28.92
C THR A 704 33.99 -2.92 29.51
N VAL A 705 34.08 -3.45 30.72
CA VAL A 705 35.33 -3.69 31.44
C VAL A 705 35.34 -5.15 31.82
N GLU A 706 36.37 -5.88 31.42
CA GLU A 706 36.57 -7.28 31.76
C GLU A 706 37.91 -7.44 32.46
N HIS A 707 37.91 -8.00 33.67
CA HIS A 707 39.09 -8.22 34.46
C HIS A 707 39.28 -9.72 34.73
N GLN A 708 40.44 -10.25 34.35
CA GLN A 708 40.81 -11.63 34.59
C GLN A 708 41.55 -11.76 35.93
N LEU A 709 40.82 -12.17 36.97
CA LEU A 709 41.38 -12.42 38.31
C LEU A 709 42.33 -13.64 38.31
N SER A 710 41.96 -14.69 37.57
CA SER A 710 42.78 -15.89 37.38
C SER A 710 42.45 -16.54 36.04
N ARG A 711 43.19 -17.58 35.63
CA ARG A 711 42.91 -18.32 34.39
C ARG A 711 41.49 -18.91 34.35
N ASP A 712 40.91 -19.16 35.52
CA ASP A 712 39.62 -19.80 35.73
C ASP A 712 38.51 -18.82 36.16
N TRP A 713 38.82 -17.53 36.38
CA TRP A 713 37.86 -16.56 36.94
C TRP A 713 37.96 -15.18 36.26
N THR A 714 36.84 -14.74 35.68
CA THR A 714 36.67 -13.40 35.11
C THR A 714 35.53 -12.65 35.80
N ILE A 715 35.70 -11.34 35.93
CA ILE A 715 34.65 -10.40 36.36
C ILE A 715 34.53 -9.34 35.29
N GLY A 716 33.31 -9.07 34.85
CA GLY A 716 32.98 -8.03 33.89
C GLY A 716 32.01 -7.01 34.48
N GLY A 717 32.03 -5.82 33.88
CA GLY A 717 31.07 -4.75 34.10
C GLY A 717 30.73 -4.10 32.76
N SER A 718 29.49 -3.68 32.60
CA SER A 718 29.01 -3.04 31.38
C SER A 718 28.21 -1.79 31.71
N LEU A 719 28.40 -0.72 30.93
CA LEU A 719 27.61 0.51 30.97
C LEU A 719 27.23 0.88 29.54
N LEU A 720 25.94 0.81 29.22
CA LEU A 720 25.40 1.11 27.91
C LEU A 720 24.42 2.28 27.98
N ARG A 721 24.33 3.06 26.90
CA ARG A 721 23.35 4.11 26.68
C ARG A 721 22.87 4.05 25.25
N LEU A 722 21.56 3.95 25.09
CA LEU A 722 20.87 4.03 23.81
C LEU A 722 19.95 5.25 23.82
N SER A 723 20.11 6.14 22.84
CA SER A 723 19.26 7.32 22.70
C SER A 723 18.77 7.47 21.27
N GLU A 724 17.46 7.55 21.12
CA GLU A 724 16.80 7.81 19.84
C GLU A 724 16.57 9.31 19.67
N ARG A 725 16.69 9.79 18.43
CA ARG A 725 16.40 11.17 18.06
C ARG A 725 15.08 11.21 17.28
N PRO A 726 14.04 11.91 17.78
CA PRO A 726 12.82 12.05 17.03
C PRO A 726 13.03 12.97 15.81
N LEU A 727 12.23 12.76 14.76
CA LEU A 727 12.21 13.61 13.57
C LEU A 727 11.60 15.00 13.88
N THR A 728 10.57 15.01 14.71
CA THR A 728 9.78 16.18 15.13
C THR A 728 9.70 16.27 16.65
N GLN A 729 9.40 17.45 17.19
CA GLN A 729 9.18 17.59 18.64
C GLN A 729 7.81 17.05 19.07
N LYS A 730 6.83 17.11 18.17
CA LYS A 730 5.54 16.45 18.32
C LYS A 730 5.71 14.97 17.97
N VAL A 731 5.51 14.10 18.94
CA VAL A 731 5.58 12.65 18.77
C VAL A 731 4.29 12.05 19.29
N ASN A 732 3.71 11.14 18.50
CA ASN A 732 2.47 10.47 18.82
C ASN A 732 2.69 9.31 19.79
N ALA A 733 1.62 8.92 20.49
CA ALA A 733 1.66 7.77 21.39
C ALA A 733 1.96 6.47 20.64
N GLY A 734 2.92 5.69 21.14
CA GLY A 734 3.44 4.47 20.50
C GLY A 734 4.75 4.68 19.73
N ASP A 735 5.05 5.91 19.31
CA ASP A 735 6.29 6.27 18.58
C ASP A 735 7.31 6.99 19.48
N GLU A 736 7.16 6.90 20.80
CA GLU A 736 7.98 7.66 21.74
C GLU A 736 9.45 7.26 21.68
N PRO A 737 10.37 8.19 21.37
CA PRO A 737 11.79 7.87 21.33
C PRO A 737 12.33 7.62 22.74
N ILE A 738 13.23 6.65 22.86
CA ILE A 738 13.83 6.27 24.15
C ILE A 738 15.20 6.92 24.39
N SER A 739 15.57 7.08 25.67
CA SER A 739 16.92 7.46 26.11
C SER A 739 17.32 6.67 27.34
N ASN A 740 17.59 5.39 27.12
CA ASN A 740 17.80 4.39 28.15
C ASN A 740 19.29 4.25 28.51
N ARG A 741 19.56 3.96 29.79
CA ARG A 741 20.89 3.60 30.28
C ARG A 741 20.82 2.25 30.98
N ILE A 742 21.75 1.37 30.68
CA ILE A 742 21.87 0.06 31.31
C ILE A 742 23.23 -0.02 31.95
N TRP A 743 23.29 -0.52 33.19
CA TRP A 743 24.56 -0.91 33.79
C TRP A 743 24.43 -2.29 34.42
N GLY A 744 25.53 -3.02 34.48
CA GLY A 744 25.52 -4.36 35.08
C GLY A 744 26.91 -4.90 35.36
N LEU A 745 26.91 -6.01 36.09
CA LEU A 745 28.09 -6.77 36.48
C LEU A 745 27.85 -8.23 36.12
N ASN A 746 28.89 -8.90 35.63
CA ASN A 746 28.87 -10.32 35.35
C ASN A 746 30.13 -10.98 35.90
N THR A 747 30.05 -12.24 36.28
CA THR A 747 31.23 -13.02 36.65
C THR A 747 31.09 -14.44 36.12
N GLN A 748 32.21 -14.97 35.64
CA GLN A 748 32.30 -16.32 35.13
C GLN A 748 33.47 -17.02 35.81
N TYR A 749 33.18 -18.13 36.49
CA TYR A 749 34.15 -19.02 37.09
C TYR A 749 34.05 -20.39 36.42
N GLN A 750 35.14 -20.88 35.85
CA GLN A 750 35.19 -22.19 35.19
C GLN A 750 36.44 -22.94 35.63
N LYS A 751 36.26 -24.11 36.26
CA LYS A 751 37.38 -24.94 36.71
C LYS A 751 37.15 -26.40 36.38
N ASN A 752 38.19 -27.05 35.88
CA ASN A 752 38.18 -28.49 35.67
C ASN A 752 38.23 -29.22 37.02
N LEU A 753 37.44 -30.29 37.15
CA LEU A 753 37.37 -31.14 38.34
C LEU A 753 37.81 -32.58 37.99
N PRO A 754 39.11 -32.85 37.77
CA PRO A 754 39.59 -34.19 37.43
C PRO A 754 39.25 -35.24 38.50
N GLY A 755 39.06 -34.82 39.76
CA GLY A 755 38.61 -35.70 40.84
C GLY A 755 37.18 -36.21 40.65
N LEU A 756 36.28 -35.38 40.10
CA LEU A 756 34.92 -35.79 39.77
C LEU A 756 34.89 -36.73 38.56
N THR A 757 35.72 -36.44 37.54
CA THR A 757 35.90 -37.36 36.40
C THR A 757 36.32 -38.73 36.88
N ARG A 758 37.36 -38.80 37.74
CA ARG A 758 37.88 -40.06 38.29
C ARG A 758 36.90 -40.77 39.20
N PHE A 759 36.08 -40.03 39.96
CA PHE A 759 35.02 -40.61 40.77
C PHE A 759 33.94 -41.28 39.91
N LEU A 760 33.52 -40.63 38.83
CA LEU A 760 32.52 -41.16 37.90
C LEU A 760 33.03 -42.36 37.10
N ASP A 761 34.30 -42.34 36.70
CA ASP A 761 34.98 -43.46 36.02
C ASP A 761 35.21 -44.67 36.95
N GLY A 762 35.14 -44.46 38.28
CA GLY A 762 35.24 -45.51 39.29
C GLY A 762 33.94 -46.25 39.61
N LEU A 763 32.79 -45.82 39.05
CA LEU A 763 31.52 -46.50 39.22
C LEU A 763 31.44 -47.72 38.29
N PRO A 764 31.06 -48.91 38.79
CA PRO A 764 30.94 -50.09 37.95
C PRO A 764 29.92 -49.85 36.82
N PHE A 765 30.24 -50.32 35.61
CA PHE A 765 29.46 -50.20 34.36
C PHE A 765 29.46 -48.82 33.66
N ILE A 766 30.26 -47.84 34.10
CA ILE A 766 30.43 -46.54 33.42
C ILE A 766 31.94 -46.29 33.20
N SER A 767 32.35 -45.98 31.96
CA SER A 767 33.71 -45.51 31.65
C SER A 767 33.63 -44.16 30.95
N THR A 768 34.34 -43.16 31.46
CA THR A 768 34.27 -41.78 30.95
C THR A 768 35.65 -41.13 30.92
N ASN A 769 36.12 -40.86 29.70
CA ASN A 769 37.38 -40.13 29.44
C ASN A 769 37.16 -38.61 29.27
N ALA A 770 35.90 -38.15 29.29
CA ALA A 770 35.57 -36.75 29.11
C ALA A 770 35.84 -35.96 30.41
N PRO A 771 36.57 -34.83 30.37
CA PRO A 771 36.89 -34.05 31.56
C PRO A 771 35.63 -33.40 32.16
N SER A 772 35.40 -33.62 33.47
CA SER A 772 34.39 -32.91 34.24
C SER A 772 34.85 -31.47 34.52
N ARG A 773 33.95 -30.50 34.33
CA ARG A 773 34.16 -29.09 34.66
C ARG A 773 32.98 -28.53 35.44
N ILE A 774 33.26 -27.62 36.36
CA ILE A 774 32.24 -26.78 37.01
C ILE A 774 32.30 -25.39 36.40
N GLN A 775 31.14 -24.84 36.05
CA GLN A 775 30.99 -23.48 35.52
C GLN A 775 29.92 -22.76 36.33
N VAL A 776 30.30 -21.63 36.93
CA VAL A 776 29.39 -20.75 37.66
C VAL A 776 29.37 -19.42 36.93
N GLN A 777 28.17 -18.98 36.55
CA GLN A 777 27.93 -17.68 35.94
C GLN A 777 26.92 -16.93 36.80
N ALA A 778 27.22 -15.68 37.12
CA ALA A 778 26.30 -14.79 37.82
C ALA A 778 26.28 -13.44 37.13
N GLU A 779 25.09 -12.88 36.94
CA GLU A 779 24.88 -11.63 36.21
C GLU A 779 23.86 -10.76 36.95
N PHE A 780 24.09 -9.46 36.92
CA PHE A 780 23.18 -8.43 37.43
C PHE A 780 23.13 -7.30 36.41
N ALA A 781 21.93 -6.80 36.10
CA ALA A 781 21.75 -5.65 35.22
C ALA A 781 20.58 -4.79 35.70
N GLN A 782 20.73 -3.47 35.60
CA GLN A 782 19.68 -2.51 35.88
C GLN A 782 19.48 -1.59 34.68
N LEU A 783 18.23 -1.48 34.24
CA LEU A 783 17.78 -0.52 33.23
C LEU A 783 17.25 0.75 33.91
N ILE A 784 17.79 1.89 33.51
CA ILE A 784 17.30 3.22 33.88
C ILE A 784 16.65 3.82 32.63
N PRO A 785 15.31 3.79 32.53
CA PRO A 785 14.62 4.34 31.38
C PRO A 785 14.65 5.87 31.39
N GLY A 786 14.55 6.49 30.22
CA GLY A 786 14.50 7.94 30.09
C GLY A 786 14.00 8.41 28.73
N SER A 787 13.74 9.70 28.61
CA SER A 787 13.24 10.34 27.39
C SER A 787 14.23 11.38 26.86
N PRO A 788 14.43 11.47 25.53
CA PRO A 788 15.34 12.44 24.94
C PRO A 788 14.81 13.87 25.11
N ARG A 789 15.72 14.84 25.08
CA ARG A 789 15.35 16.27 25.21
C ARG A 789 14.51 16.80 24.04
N GLY A 790 14.53 16.12 22.88
CA GLY A 790 13.83 16.54 21.68
C GLY A 790 12.30 16.53 21.80
N ILE A 791 11.74 15.73 22.71
CA ILE A 791 10.29 15.67 22.97
C ILE A 791 9.89 16.43 24.24
N LYS A 792 10.82 17.19 24.84
CA LYS A 792 10.54 17.89 26.09
C LYS A 792 9.93 19.26 25.83
N ILE A 793 8.65 19.43 26.16
CA ILE A 793 7.94 20.70 26.11
C ILE A 793 7.84 21.22 27.55
N ASN A 794 8.26 22.46 27.80
CA ASN A 794 8.31 23.06 29.14
C ASN A 794 9.11 22.25 30.18
N GLY A 795 10.05 21.41 29.74
CA GLY A 795 10.93 20.60 30.60
C GLY A 795 10.44 19.17 30.86
N GLU A 796 9.19 18.86 30.48
CA GLU A 796 8.56 17.55 30.66
C GLU A 796 8.51 16.79 29.34
N ALA A 797 8.66 15.47 29.38
CA ALA A 797 8.50 14.65 28.18
C ALA A 797 7.02 14.64 27.78
N THR A 798 6.71 15.12 26.59
CA THR A 798 5.34 15.24 26.10
C THR A 798 5.13 14.31 24.92
N THR A 799 4.03 13.57 24.98
CA THR A 799 3.54 12.69 23.90
C THR A 799 2.14 13.13 23.55
N TYR A 800 1.83 13.15 22.26
CA TYR A 800 0.52 13.52 21.75
C TYR A 800 -0.34 12.27 21.60
N LEU A 801 -1.50 12.25 22.24
CA LEU A 801 -2.51 11.22 21.96
C LEU A 801 -3.17 11.50 20.60
N ASP A 802 -3.42 12.77 20.32
CA ASP A 802 -3.88 13.31 19.04
C ASP A 802 -3.37 14.75 18.94
N ASP A 803 -2.85 15.14 17.78
CA ASP A 803 -2.39 16.50 17.48
C ASP A 803 -3.34 17.26 16.54
N PHE A 804 -4.41 16.60 16.06
CA PHE A 804 -5.40 17.08 15.09
C PHE A 804 -4.83 17.55 13.76
N GLU A 805 -3.54 17.35 13.46
CA GLU A 805 -2.91 17.81 12.20
C GLU A 805 -3.46 17.04 10.99
N THR A 806 -3.91 15.79 11.20
CA THR A 806 -4.50 14.92 10.17
C THR A 806 -6.03 14.86 10.23
N SER A 807 -6.66 15.68 11.07
CA SER A 807 -8.12 15.71 11.22
C SER A 807 -8.86 16.24 9.99
N GLN A 808 -8.15 16.95 9.10
CA GLN A 808 -8.71 17.49 7.87
C GLN A 808 -7.95 16.99 6.64
N THR A 809 -8.66 16.28 5.78
CA THR A 809 -8.19 15.89 4.46
C THR A 809 -9.00 16.62 3.40
N THR A 810 -8.32 17.30 2.46
CA THR A 810 -9.00 18.04 1.40
C THR A 810 -9.05 17.23 0.10
N ILE A 811 -10.18 17.30 -0.60
CA ILE A 811 -10.36 16.73 -1.93
C ILE A 811 -10.42 17.90 -2.91
N ASP A 812 -9.41 18.05 -3.77
CA ASP A 812 -9.39 19.15 -4.73
C ASP A 812 -10.41 18.93 -5.85
N LEU A 813 -11.37 19.85 -5.97
CA LEU A 813 -12.41 19.82 -6.98
C LEU A 813 -12.13 20.72 -8.19
N ARG A 814 -11.01 21.44 -8.24
CA ARG A 814 -10.73 22.47 -9.28
C ARG A 814 -10.32 21.92 -10.64
N GLY A 815 -10.17 20.61 -10.82
CA GLY A 815 -9.74 20.01 -12.09
C GLY A 815 -10.72 20.26 -13.23
N THR A 816 -10.38 21.14 -14.18
CA THR A 816 -11.30 21.61 -15.25
C THR A 816 -11.85 20.51 -16.16
N THR A 817 -11.05 19.48 -16.44
CA THR A 817 -11.43 18.35 -17.30
C THR A 817 -12.37 17.35 -16.62
N THR A 818 -12.53 17.44 -15.29
CA THR A 818 -13.43 16.55 -14.53
C THR A 818 -14.86 17.07 -14.46
N TRP A 819 -15.07 18.34 -14.83
CA TRP A 819 -16.39 18.97 -14.90
C TRP A 819 -16.97 18.87 -16.30
N THR A 820 -18.27 18.63 -16.37
CA THR A 820 -19.06 18.60 -17.59
C THR A 820 -20.28 19.51 -17.43
N LEU A 821 -20.97 19.77 -18.55
CA LEU A 821 -22.26 20.46 -18.51
C LEU A 821 -23.25 19.68 -17.64
N ALA A 822 -23.98 20.37 -16.77
CA ALA A 822 -25.02 19.76 -15.94
C ALA A 822 -26.29 19.43 -16.74
N SER A 823 -27.04 18.44 -16.26
CA SER A 823 -28.47 18.30 -16.58
C SER A 823 -29.27 19.48 -15.99
N THR A 824 -30.51 19.66 -16.45
CA THR A 824 -31.41 20.67 -15.87
C THR A 824 -31.77 20.23 -14.45
N PRO A 825 -31.51 21.04 -13.40
CA PRO A 825 -31.70 20.57 -12.03
C PRO A 825 -33.15 20.20 -11.73
N GLU A 826 -33.35 18.99 -11.22
CA GLU A 826 -34.67 18.46 -10.88
C GLU A 826 -35.02 18.73 -9.40
N GLY A 827 -36.31 18.64 -9.03
CA GLY A 827 -36.78 18.81 -7.64
C GLY A 827 -37.08 20.26 -7.22
N GLN A 828 -36.83 21.24 -8.09
CA GLN A 828 -37.14 22.66 -7.85
C GLN A 828 -38.01 23.24 -8.98
N SER A 829 -39.23 22.74 -9.13
CA SER A 829 -40.14 23.08 -10.24
C SER A 829 -40.46 24.58 -10.39
N LYS A 830 -40.26 25.38 -9.34
CA LYS A 830 -40.40 26.85 -9.41
C LYS A 830 -39.23 27.53 -10.15
N LEU A 831 -38.04 26.95 -10.08
CA LEU A 831 -36.81 27.49 -10.67
C LEU A 831 -36.47 26.82 -12.00
N PHE A 832 -36.74 25.51 -12.10
CA PHE A 832 -36.46 24.68 -13.28
C PHE A 832 -37.69 23.86 -13.69
N PRO A 833 -38.79 24.51 -14.12
CA PRO A 833 -40.00 23.82 -14.54
C PRO A 833 -39.77 22.86 -15.73
N GLU A 834 -38.79 23.16 -16.58
CA GLU A 834 -38.43 22.32 -17.74
C GLU A 834 -37.73 20.99 -17.36
N ALA A 835 -37.29 20.82 -16.11
CA ALA A 835 -36.63 19.59 -15.66
C ALA A 835 -37.54 18.36 -15.69
N ALA A 836 -38.87 18.56 -15.60
CA ALA A 836 -39.86 17.48 -15.66
C ALA A 836 -40.14 16.97 -17.08
N LEU A 837 -39.61 17.63 -18.11
CA LEU A 837 -39.82 17.24 -19.49
C LEU A 837 -38.90 16.07 -19.86
N ALA A 838 -39.46 15.03 -20.46
CA ALA A 838 -38.71 13.89 -20.98
C ALA A 838 -38.84 13.87 -22.51
N ASN A 839 -37.71 13.71 -23.20
CA ASN A 839 -37.65 13.64 -24.67
C ASN A 839 -38.28 14.87 -25.38
N ASP A 840 -38.07 16.08 -24.83
CA ASP A 840 -38.60 17.35 -25.35
C ASP A 840 -37.46 18.37 -25.55
N TRP A 841 -37.49 19.12 -26.66
CA TRP A 841 -36.49 20.17 -26.95
C TRP A 841 -36.53 21.35 -25.98
N ALA A 842 -37.65 21.58 -25.29
CA ALA A 842 -37.81 22.63 -24.30
C ALA A 842 -37.01 22.37 -23.00
N TYR A 843 -36.51 21.15 -22.78
CA TYR A 843 -35.75 20.76 -21.58
C TYR A 843 -34.55 21.66 -21.25
N ASN A 844 -33.95 22.29 -22.28
CA ASN A 844 -32.79 23.19 -22.14
C ASN A 844 -33.12 24.65 -22.50
N ALA A 845 -34.39 25.02 -22.61
CA ALA A 845 -34.80 26.32 -23.13
C ALA A 845 -34.22 27.51 -22.34
N ASN A 846 -34.03 27.36 -21.02
CA ASN A 846 -33.46 28.40 -20.15
C ASN A 846 -31.95 28.35 -19.96
N ARG A 847 -31.24 27.44 -20.64
CA ARG A 847 -29.80 27.31 -20.47
C ARG A 847 -29.04 28.44 -21.16
N ALA A 848 -28.28 29.22 -20.39
CA ALA A 848 -27.39 30.27 -20.87
C ALA A 848 -25.93 29.80 -21.00
N ARG A 849 -25.07 30.63 -21.60
CA ARG A 849 -23.66 30.32 -21.81
C ARG A 849 -22.90 30.34 -20.47
N LEU A 850 -22.10 29.30 -20.27
CA LEU A 850 -21.21 29.12 -19.14
C LEU A 850 -19.88 28.57 -19.64
N SER A 851 -18.78 29.15 -19.17
CA SER A 851 -17.43 28.64 -19.39
C SER A 851 -16.73 28.49 -18.04
N TRP A 852 -15.91 27.46 -17.93
CA TRP A 852 -15.08 27.20 -16.76
C TRP A 852 -13.67 26.86 -17.21
N TYR A 853 -12.67 27.40 -16.53
CA TYR A 853 -11.27 27.24 -16.93
C TYR A 853 -10.32 27.59 -15.77
N ILE A 854 -9.06 27.26 -15.94
CA ILE A 854 -7.96 27.79 -15.12
C ILE A 854 -7.07 28.55 -16.09
N ILE A 855 -6.81 29.82 -15.83
CA ILE A 855 -5.91 30.62 -16.68
C ILE A 855 -4.46 30.15 -16.48
N ASP A 856 -3.77 29.81 -17.57
CA ASP A 856 -2.37 29.37 -17.45
C ASP A 856 -1.48 30.53 -16.96
N PRO A 857 -0.58 30.30 -15.98
CA PRO A 857 0.33 31.33 -15.51
C PRO A 857 1.23 31.95 -16.59
N SER A 858 1.40 31.29 -17.75
CA SER A 858 2.13 31.84 -18.90
C SER A 858 1.49 33.14 -19.41
N PHE A 859 0.17 33.34 -19.25
CA PHE A 859 -0.50 34.57 -19.67
C PHE A 859 -0.08 35.80 -18.86
N PHE A 860 0.49 35.61 -17.66
CA PHE A 860 0.98 36.69 -16.80
C PHE A 860 2.51 36.83 -16.82
N ALA A 861 3.20 35.96 -17.56
CA ALA A 861 4.64 36.08 -17.73
C ALA A 861 4.96 37.20 -18.74
N SER A 862 6.06 37.91 -18.56
CA SER A 862 6.57 38.88 -19.55
C SER A 862 7.56 38.20 -20.51
N THR A 863 7.18 37.05 -21.09
CA THR A 863 8.07 36.25 -21.97
C THR A 863 7.47 36.08 -23.37
N SER A 864 8.27 35.62 -24.33
CA SER A 864 7.84 35.35 -25.71
C SER A 864 6.71 34.33 -25.84
N GLN A 865 6.45 33.53 -24.79
CA GLN A 865 5.34 32.57 -24.75
C GLN A 865 3.97 33.24 -24.51
N THR A 866 3.97 34.45 -23.96
CA THR A 866 2.75 35.23 -23.71
C THR A 866 2.32 35.94 -24.98
N PRO A 867 1.05 35.86 -25.42
CA PRO A 867 0.57 36.57 -26.60
C PRO A 867 0.85 38.08 -26.54
N ASP A 868 1.26 38.68 -27.67
CA ASP A 868 1.72 40.07 -27.73
C ASP A 868 0.64 41.08 -27.30
N ASN A 869 -0.64 40.76 -27.52
CA ASN A 869 -1.79 41.57 -27.10
C ASN A 869 -2.02 41.57 -25.57
N ILE A 870 -1.37 40.67 -24.82
CA ILE A 870 -1.53 40.51 -23.36
C ILE A 870 -0.24 40.89 -22.63
N ARG A 871 0.93 40.50 -23.17
CA ARG A 871 2.26 40.58 -22.52
C ARG A 871 2.57 41.92 -21.85
N ASN A 872 2.09 43.02 -22.43
CA ASN A 872 2.35 44.39 -21.96
C ASN A 872 1.05 45.19 -21.70
N ASN A 873 -0.05 44.52 -21.37
CA ASN A 873 -1.34 45.18 -21.09
C ASN A 873 -1.71 45.04 -19.59
N PRO A 874 -1.33 46.02 -18.74
CA PRO A 874 -1.69 46.02 -17.32
C PRO A 874 -3.19 46.00 -17.07
N ALA A 875 -4.00 46.60 -17.96
CA ALA A 875 -5.45 46.58 -17.80
C ALA A 875 -6.04 45.16 -17.92
N THR A 876 -5.36 44.25 -18.63
CA THR A 876 -5.75 42.83 -18.73
C THR A 876 -5.13 42.01 -17.60
N THR A 877 -3.82 42.14 -17.39
CA THR A 877 -3.06 41.28 -16.45
C THR A 877 -3.31 41.62 -14.97
N SER A 878 -3.77 42.84 -14.66
CA SER A 878 -4.10 43.28 -13.29
C SER A 878 -5.60 43.29 -12.99
N ASP A 879 -6.46 42.89 -13.93
CA ASP A 879 -7.92 42.82 -13.69
C ASP A 879 -8.21 41.72 -12.65
N HIS A 880 -8.88 42.09 -11.55
CA HIS A 880 -9.18 41.17 -10.45
C HIS A 880 -10.01 39.94 -10.87
N ARG A 881 -10.70 39.98 -12.02
CA ARG A 881 -11.46 38.85 -12.56
C ARG A 881 -10.61 37.77 -13.23
N GLN A 882 -9.35 38.09 -13.56
CA GLN A 882 -8.50 37.18 -14.35
C GLN A 882 -7.02 37.27 -13.99
N ARG A 883 -6.61 38.03 -12.97
CA ARG A 883 -5.21 38.15 -12.56
C ARG A 883 -4.68 36.86 -11.92
N MET A 884 -3.36 36.71 -11.89
CA MET A 884 -2.72 35.70 -11.07
C MET A 884 -2.86 36.02 -9.57
N VAL A 885 -3.31 35.04 -8.78
CA VAL A 885 -3.39 35.16 -7.30
C VAL A 885 -2.17 34.47 -6.66
N PRO A 886 -1.28 35.21 -5.99
CA PRO A 886 -0.14 34.63 -5.27
C PRO A 886 -0.59 33.79 -4.07
N LEU A 887 0.11 32.69 -3.78
CA LEU A 887 -0.20 31.85 -2.62
C LEU A 887 -0.10 32.64 -1.30
N ALA A 888 0.90 33.51 -1.19
CA ALA A 888 1.13 34.34 -0.01
C ALA A 888 0.05 35.40 0.23
N GLU A 889 -0.78 35.71 -0.78
CA GLU A 889 -1.90 36.64 -0.61
C GLU A 889 -3.03 36.01 0.22
N VAL A 890 -3.32 34.73 -0.02
CA VAL A 890 -4.39 33.99 0.68
C VAL A 890 -3.85 33.28 1.92
N PHE A 891 -2.63 32.71 1.84
CA PHE A 891 -2.02 31.93 2.91
C PHE A 891 -0.63 32.51 3.29
N PRO A 892 -0.59 33.65 4.00
CA PRO A 892 0.67 34.34 4.32
C PRO A 892 1.58 33.57 5.28
N ASN A 893 1.03 32.65 6.07
CA ASN A 893 1.77 31.88 7.08
C ASN A 893 2.36 30.56 6.55
N ILE A 894 2.12 30.20 5.28
CA ILE A 894 2.68 28.99 4.69
C ILE A 894 4.06 29.31 4.10
N PRO A 895 5.15 28.71 4.60
CA PRO A 895 6.47 28.92 4.03
C PRO A 895 6.59 28.25 2.65
N LEU A 896 7.04 29.02 1.65
CA LEU A 896 7.28 28.50 0.29
C LEU A 896 8.53 27.62 0.27
N GLN A 897 8.37 26.32 0.03
CA GLN A 897 9.50 25.41 -0.18
C GLN A 897 10.01 25.48 -1.63
N PRO A 898 11.31 25.25 -1.88
CA PRO A 898 11.84 25.13 -3.24
C PRO A 898 11.06 24.07 -4.04
N GLY A 899 10.53 24.46 -5.21
CA GLY A 899 9.72 23.59 -6.07
C GLY A 899 8.20 23.70 -5.87
N MET A 900 7.72 24.35 -4.81
CA MET A 900 6.29 24.63 -4.67
C MET A 900 5.81 25.72 -5.64
N ALA A 901 4.58 25.58 -6.14
CA ALA A 901 3.93 26.62 -6.94
C ALA A 901 3.71 27.87 -6.09
N ARG A 902 4.07 29.04 -6.64
CA ARG A 902 3.97 30.33 -5.93
C ARG A 902 2.62 31.03 -6.10
N ASN A 903 1.75 30.47 -6.95
CA ASN A 903 0.45 31.00 -7.28
C ASN A 903 -0.63 29.92 -7.07
N ILE A 904 -1.85 30.38 -6.81
CA ILE A 904 -3.03 29.51 -6.67
C ILE A 904 -3.65 29.32 -8.05
N ALA A 905 -3.98 28.08 -8.40
CA ALA A 905 -4.80 27.80 -9.57
C ALA A 905 -6.26 28.15 -9.25
N MET A 906 -6.78 29.20 -9.89
CA MET A 906 -8.16 29.66 -9.73
C MET A 906 -9.06 28.88 -10.69
N PHE A 907 -10.13 28.26 -10.16
CA PHE A 907 -11.17 27.64 -10.98
C PHE A 907 -12.18 28.72 -11.36
N ASP A 908 -11.91 29.40 -12.47
CA ASP A 908 -12.71 30.53 -12.91
C ASP A 908 -13.99 30.04 -13.59
N ILE A 909 -15.12 30.67 -13.23
CA ILE A 909 -16.44 30.41 -13.81
C ILE A 909 -16.98 31.71 -14.38
N GLN A 910 -17.19 31.75 -15.70
CA GLN A 910 -17.80 32.88 -16.39
C GLN A 910 -19.21 32.48 -16.85
N PHE A 911 -20.21 33.20 -16.33
CA PHE A 911 -21.62 33.01 -16.66
C PHE A 911 -22.17 34.21 -17.43
N ASP A 912 -22.66 33.96 -18.64
CA ASP A 912 -23.20 35.00 -19.53
C ASP A 912 -24.71 34.78 -19.76
N PRO A 913 -25.59 35.32 -18.91
CA PRO A 913 -27.04 35.03 -18.94
C PRO A 913 -27.78 35.62 -20.15
N ARG A 914 -27.11 36.46 -20.94
CA ARG A 914 -27.65 37.04 -22.19
C ARG A 914 -27.34 36.19 -23.42
N GLU A 915 -26.41 35.25 -23.30
CA GLU A 915 -25.98 34.43 -24.41
C GLU A 915 -26.54 33.01 -24.30
N ARG A 916 -26.93 32.44 -25.44
CA ARG A 916 -27.50 31.10 -25.51
C ARG A 916 -26.45 30.04 -25.18
N GLY A 917 -26.79 29.12 -24.27
CA GLY A 917 -25.91 28.02 -23.88
C GLY A 917 -25.95 26.83 -24.84
N PRO A 918 -25.08 25.82 -24.63
CA PRO A 918 -25.07 24.59 -25.43
C PRO A 918 -26.40 23.83 -25.35
N TYR A 919 -26.85 23.28 -26.49
CA TYR A 919 -28.09 22.49 -26.62
C TYR A 919 -29.38 23.24 -26.24
N ASN A 920 -29.34 24.57 -26.20
CA ASN A 920 -30.52 25.39 -26.08
C ASN A 920 -31.06 25.73 -27.49
N TYR A 921 -32.26 25.24 -27.80
CA TYR A 921 -32.96 25.48 -29.08
C TYR A 921 -34.07 26.54 -28.97
N ASP A 922 -34.09 27.33 -27.89
CA ASP A 922 -35.03 28.43 -27.70
C ASP A 922 -34.82 29.51 -28.78
N VAL A 923 -35.92 29.88 -29.46
CA VAL A 923 -35.97 30.93 -30.48
C VAL A 923 -37.14 31.87 -30.19
N SER A 924 -38.37 31.35 -30.26
CA SER A 924 -39.60 32.12 -30.03
C SER A 924 -40.07 32.17 -28.58
N GLY A 925 -39.43 31.40 -27.68
CA GLY A 925 -39.95 31.14 -26.34
C GLY A 925 -40.87 29.93 -26.30
N TYR A 926 -40.88 29.25 -25.16
CA TYR A 926 -41.83 28.19 -24.81
C TYR A 926 -42.80 28.70 -23.76
N PRO A 927 -44.13 28.62 -23.98
CA PRO A 927 -45.13 29.13 -23.04
C PRO A 927 -44.93 28.59 -21.62
N GLY A 928 -44.82 29.51 -20.65
CA GLY A 928 -44.63 29.15 -19.24
C GLY A 928 -43.22 28.68 -18.85
N LEU A 929 -42.31 28.51 -19.81
CA LEU A 929 -40.94 28.03 -19.59
C LEU A 929 -39.89 29.09 -19.95
N SER A 930 -39.97 29.68 -21.14
CA SER A 930 -38.97 30.65 -21.63
C SER A 930 -39.54 31.78 -22.46
N LYS A 931 -38.84 32.93 -22.49
CA LYS A 931 -39.24 34.13 -23.26
C LYS A 931 -38.60 34.24 -24.65
N GLY A 932 -37.75 33.31 -25.05
CA GLY A 932 -37.11 33.32 -26.36
C GLY A 932 -35.92 34.27 -26.49
N LEU A 933 -35.60 34.59 -27.74
CA LEU A 933 -34.50 35.48 -28.14
C LEU A 933 -35.03 36.86 -28.56
N GLU A 934 -34.19 37.87 -28.37
CA GLU A 934 -34.31 39.20 -28.97
C GLU A 934 -33.90 39.16 -30.45
N THR A 935 -34.17 40.25 -31.16
CA THR A 935 -33.83 40.40 -32.59
C THR A 935 -32.32 40.40 -32.85
N ASP A 936 -31.51 40.75 -31.85
CA ASP A 936 -30.04 40.71 -31.90
C ASP A 936 -29.45 39.33 -31.54
N GLY A 937 -30.30 38.34 -31.22
CA GLY A 937 -29.90 36.99 -30.83
C GLY A 937 -29.58 36.81 -29.35
N SER A 938 -29.72 37.86 -28.52
CA SER A 938 -29.58 37.75 -27.06
C SER A 938 -30.82 37.14 -26.40
N LEU A 939 -30.68 36.57 -25.20
CA LEU A 939 -31.79 36.00 -24.44
C LEU A 939 -32.65 37.12 -23.81
N LYS A 940 -33.96 37.16 -24.13
CA LYS A 940 -34.93 38.19 -23.70
C LYS A 940 -35.01 38.44 -22.19
N ASP A 941 -34.89 37.38 -21.39
CA ASP A 941 -35.01 37.47 -19.94
C ASP A 941 -33.83 36.80 -19.22
N PRO A 942 -32.68 37.47 -19.13
CA PRO A 942 -31.46 36.90 -18.55
C PRO A 942 -31.61 36.43 -17.10
N ARG A 943 -32.55 37.01 -16.33
CA ARG A 943 -32.77 36.63 -14.93
C ARG A 943 -33.43 35.26 -14.78
N SER A 944 -34.17 34.83 -15.80
CA SER A 944 -34.80 33.51 -15.85
C SER A 944 -33.86 32.40 -16.33
N ARG A 945 -32.64 32.76 -16.79
CA ARG A 945 -31.71 31.82 -17.40
C ARG A 945 -30.75 31.24 -16.36
N TRP A 946 -30.34 30.00 -16.57
CA TRP A 946 -29.43 29.28 -15.68
C TRP A 946 -28.33 28.60 -16.48
N ALA A 947 -27.26 28.21 -15.79
CA ALA A 947 -26.29 27.25 -16.31
C ALA A 947 -25.70 26.47 -15.13
N GLY A 948 -25.17 25.28 -15.39
CA GLY A 948 -24.64 24.41 -14.35
C GLY A 948 -23.49 23.55 -14.83
N LEU A 949 -22.65 23.18 -13.87
CA LEU A 949 -21.58 22.21 -14.01
C LEU A 949 -21.90 21.02 -13.11
N MET A 950 -21.60 19.83 -13.60
CA MET A 950 -21.64 18.63 -12.78
C MET A 950 -20.35 17.85 -12.97
N ARG A 951 -19.99 17.07 -11.96
CA ARG A 951 -18.86 16.15 -12.02
C ARG A 951 -19.18 14.88 -11.26
N GLN A 952 -18.52 13.81 -11.63
CA GLN A 952 -18.49 12.62 -10.79
C GLN A 952 -17.57 12.87 -9.59
N LEU A 953 -18.02 12.43 -8.42
CA LEU A 953 -17.17 12.30 -7.24
C LEU A 953 -16.63 10.89 -7.17
N THR A 954 -15.33 10.76 -6.89
CA THR A 954 -14.68 9.46 -6.71
C THR A 954 -15.05 8.83 -5.37
N ILE A 955 -15.46 9.65 -4.41
CA ILE A 955 -15.95 9.27 -3.09
C ILE A 955 -17.45 9.52 -3.07
N ASN A 956 -18.23 8.48 -2.80
CA ASN A 956 -19.70 8.53 -2.75
C ASN A 956 -20.26 8.38 -1.33
N ASN A 957 -19.54 7.73 -0.41
CA ASN A 957 -19.95 7.58 0.98
C ASN A 957 -19.39 8.70 1.86
N PHE A 958 -20.13 9.80 1.94
CA PHE A 958 -19.72 10.97 2.74
C PHE A 958 -19.71 10.71 4.25
N GLU A 959 -20.54 9.80 4.75
CA GLU A 959 -20.53 9.45 6.18
C GLU A 959 -19.22 8.75 6.54
N GLU A 960 -18.83 7.73 5.78
CA GLU A 960 -17.59 6.98 6.02
C GLU A 960 -16.32 7.83 5.85
N GLN A 961 -16.33 8.74 4.88
CA GLN A 961 -15.20 9.65 4.62
C GLN A 961 -15.27 10.93 5.45
N ASN A 962 -16.24 11.05 6.36
CA ASN A 962 -16.50 12.21 7.20
C ASN A 962 -16.42 13.55 6.44
N ILE A 963 -17.12 13.66 5.31
CA ILE A 963 -17.15 14.89 4.51
C ILE A 963 -18.09 15.89 5.17
N GLU A 964 -17.52 16.92 5.80
CA GLU A 964 -18.29 17.91 6.58
C GLU A 964 -18.58 19.19 5.79
N PHE A 965 -17.63 19.67 4.99
CA PHE A 965 -17.71 21.00 4.36
C PHE A 965 -17.24 21.01 2.91
N ILE A 966 -17.84 21.88 2.12
CA ILE A 966 -17.32 22.31 0.82
C ILE A 966 -16.67 23.68 1.02
N GLN A 967 -15.36 23.76 0.85
CA GLN A 967 -14.59 25.00 0.92
C GLN A 967 -14.29 25.49 -0.50
N PHE A 968 -14.43 26.80 -0.75
CA PHE A 968 -14.19 27.41 -2.05
C PHE A 968 -13.60 28.82 -1.91
#